data_AF-A0A0L0AG02-F1
#
_entry.id   AF-A0A0L0AG02-F1
#
_cell.length_a   1.000
_cell.length_b   1.000
_cell.length_c   1.000
_cell.angle_alpha   90.00
_cell.angle_beta   90.00
_cell.angle_gamma   90.00
#
_symmetry.space_group_name_H-M   'P 1'
#
loop_
_entity.id
_entity.type
_entity.pdbx_description
1 polymer ?
#
loop_
_entity_poly.entity_id
_entity_poly.type
_entity_poly.pdbx_seq_one_letter_code
_entity_poly.pdbx_strand_id
1 'polypeptide(L)'
;MRLKLLTNLNTLLLVAVCTALAATLWWSQKALEQPYRLMERYLQLSRQFQDEVVRNVQDYLNSGDALRHAEATQALTRLREGITGLPAELTGPLLQEVDALMTFTAEQLLAAGKLAGDPQALLVQAERELGGTLEQLARYAQGDSAYQAALLSASQQLPKLTLAREKMVSSGRSELAADVERELAGIRTQATTLQGLPLLGVSSTSASSADDFASLMGLQNENTTATQDDGVDLKRELASLLTRYPAELSRTRELIQRRTELAEAAQQRIGAVQQGLGALEPGVRSQHARIQSEVRLLQGAMIGLILLIALLIDVLQRRLAGVLTRLDPALSTWAEGDFARPIALGRTNHELQAIEASLNRLRLYLVELVGTIRQNAEQVAGSSHQLAELSGGLHQGALRQAGDTAQIRDALGELEATIGQVAGDASQAAAASRLAGDAVEHGQQVIGQSLRGLHALVGEVQGNAQMIEQLAEESATIGEVLTVIRSIADQTNLLALNAAIEAARAGEMGRGFAVVAEEVRSLASRTTGATHQIQTLIAGLQTVARDSVQGIRAQVVHAQATASQAEAADGALAQIVTAIQTISDTAVRIADSTAQQSGAVGEIREHGERIHGLGEDNLQLIDQGRAQGEHLLQLGGELRTAVQAFRV
;
A
#
# COMPACT_ATOMS: atom_id res chain seq x y z
N MET A 1 -0.45 17.66 11.44
CA MET A 1 -0.99 18.94 10.90
C MET A 1 0.10 19.92 10.38
N ARG A 2 1.39 19.77 10.74
CA ARG A 2 2.44 20.75 10.36
C ARG A 2 3.25 20.45 9.08
N LEU A 3 3.25 19.23 8.55
CA LEU A 3 3.88 18.94 7.24
C LEU A 3 3.13 19.63 6.07
N LYS A 4 1.79 19.63 6.12
CA LYS A 4 0.93 20.36 5.17
C LYS A 4 1.12 21.88 5.27
N LEU A 5 1.38 22.38 6.47
CA LEU A 5 1.76 23.79 6.69
C LEU A 5 3.12 24.11 6.06
N LEU A 6 4.08 23.19 6.14
CA LEU A 6 5.39 23.34 5.51
C LEU A 6 5.33 23.30 3.98
N THR A 7 4.58 22.38 3.39
CA THR A 7 4.36 22.37 1.93
C THR A 7 3.57 23.60 1.48
N ASN A 8 2.53 24.00 2.22
CA ASN A 8 1.77 25.21 1.90
C ASN A 8 2.62 26.49 2.00
N LEU A 9 3.50 26.58 3.00
CA LEU A 9 4.41 27.71 3.18
C LEU A 9 5.47 27.73 2.06
N ASN A 10 5.96 26.56 1.63
CA ASN A 10 6.90 26.46 0.52
C ASN A 10 6.25 26.86 -0.82
N THR A 11 5.01 26.42 -1.08
CA THR A 11 4.26 26.83 -2.28
C THR A 11 3.93 28.32 -2.27
N LEU A 12 3.60 28.90 -1.11
CA LEU A 12 3.27 30.32 -1.00
C LEU A 12 4.50 31.21 -1.22
N LEU A 13 5.67 30.80 -0.72
CA LEU A 13 6.95 31.44 -1.01
C LEU A 13 7.29 31.42 -2.50
N LEU A 14 7.07 30.28 -3.17
CA LEU A 14 7.40 30.13 -4.59
C LEU A 14 6.50 31.00 -5.49
N VAL A 15 5.21 31.10 -5.15
CA VAL A 15 4.26 31.99 -5.85
C VAL A 15 4.61 33.46 -5.64
N ALA A 16 4.97 33.86 -4.42
CA ALA A 16 5.36 35.25 -4.12
C ALA A 16 6.64 35.69 -4.87
N VAL A 17 7.60 34.77 -5.04
CA VAL A 17 8.81 35.02 -5.85
C VAL A 17 8.46 35.22 -7.33
N CYS A 18 7.57 34.40 -7.88
CA CYS A 18 7.18 34.48 -9.29
C CYS A 18 6.45 35.79 -9.63
N THR A 19 5.56 36.27 -8.76
CA THR A 19 4.84 37.54 -8.97
C THR A 19 5.75 38.75 -8.86
N ALA A 20 6.71 38.75 -7.92
CA ALA A 20 7.70 39.80 -7.79
C ALA A 20 8.66 39.90 -8.99
N LEU A 21 9.01 38.76 -9.60
CA LEU A 21 9.85 38.71 -10.79
C LEU A 21 9.16 39.32 -12.03
N ALA A 22 7.86 39.04 -12.21
CA ALA A 22 7.09 39.58 -13.33
C ALA A 22 6.96 41.12 -13.26
N ALA A 23 6.73 41.67 -12.07
CA ALA A 23 6.58 43.11 -11.87
C ALA A 23 7.88 43.88 -12.14
N THR A 24 9.03 43.33 -11.74
CA THR A 24 10.35 43.97 -11.94
C THR A 24 10.80 43.97 -13.40
N LEU A 25 10.52 42.90 -14.14
CA LEU A 25 10.80 42.83 -15.59
C LEU A 25 10.00 43.87 -16.39
N TRP A 26 8.71 44.04 -16.08
CA TRP A 26 7.86 45.00 -16.77
C TRP A 26 8.30 46.46 -16.55
N TRP A 27 8.66 46.81 -15.31
CA TRP A 27 9.15 48.16 -14.99
C TRP A 27 10.51 48.45 -15.65
N SER A 28 11.43 47.49 -15.65
CA SER A 28 12.75 47.60 -16.27
C SER A 28 12.69 47.90 -17.76
N GLN A 29 11.74 47.30 -18.50
CA GLN A 29 11.61 47.51 -19.94
C GLN A 29 11.18 48.94 -20.27
N LYS A 30 10.26 49.50 -19.47
CA LYS A 30 9.71 50.85 -19.69
C LYS A 30 10.69 51.97 -19.35
N ALA A 31 11.59 51.76 -18.38
CA ALA A 31 12.59 52.74 -17.97
C ALA A 31 13.68 52.99 -19.03
N LEU A 32 13.97 52.00 -19.90
CA LEU A 32 15.08 52.06 -20.85
C LEU A 32 14.78 52.82 -22.15
N GLU A 33 13.52 53.14 -22.49
CA GLU A 33 13.16 53.77 -23.78
C GLU A 33 13.45 55.28 -23.87
N GLN A 34 13.30 56.02 -22.77
CA GLN A 34 13.44 57.49 -22.76
C GLN A 34 14.84 58.03 -23.14
N PRO A 35 15.95 57.48 -22.61
CA PRO A 35 17.28 58.04 -22.89
C PRO A 35 17.78 57.76 -24.32
N TYR A 36 17.21 56.78 -25.04
CA TYR A 36 17.57 56.52 -26.45
C TYR A 36 17.04 57.63 -27.39
N ARG A 37 15.81 58.09 -27.21
CA ARG A 37 15.20 59.15 -28.05
C ARG A 37 15.92 60.50 -27.93
N LEU A 38 16.55 60.77 -26.78
CA LEU A 38 17.23 62.02 -26.49
C LEU A 38 18.59 62.11 -27.20
N MET A 39 19.29 60.98 -27.36
CA MET A 39 20.55 60.88 -28.12
C MET A 39 20.34 61.06 -29.63
N GLU A 40 19.26 60.51 -30.17
CA GLU A 40 18.97 60.58 -31.61
C GLU A 40 18.72 62.02 -32.10
N ARG A 41 17.97 62.82 -31.32
CA ARG A 41 17.74 64.24 -31.61
C ARG A 41 19.03 65.08 -31.57
N TYR A 42 19.92 64.81 -30.62
CA TYR A 42 21.20 65.50 -30.51
C TYR A 42 22.05 65.34 -31.78
N LEU A 43 22.17 64.12 -32.29
CA LEU A 43 22.98 63.81 -33.48
C LEU A 43 22.44 64.51 -34.73
N GLN A 44 21.12 64.69 -34.84
CA GLN A 44 20.49 65.36 -35.97
C GLN A 44 20.82 66.87 -36.01
N LEU A 45 20.72 67.57 -34.87
CA LEU A 45 21.05 69.00 -34.78
C LEU A 45 22.51 69.31 -35.11
N SER A 46 23.44 68.48 -34.62
CA SER A 46 24.87 68.67 -34.85
C SER A 46 25.24 68.58 -36.34
N ARG A 47 24.68 67.59 -37.05
CA ARG A 47 24.88 67.46 -38.51
C ARG A 47 24.32 68.65 -39.29
N GLN A 48 23.11 69.10 -38.94
CA GLN A 48 22.46 70.20 -39.64
C GLN A 48 23.26 71.50 -39.56
N PHE A 49 23.81 71.83 -38.39
CA PHE A 49 24.68 73.00 -38.24
C PHE A 49 25.93 72.92 -39.12
N GLN A 50 26.60 71.77 -39.16
CA GLN A 50 27.85 71.62 -39.89
C GLN A 50 27.67 71.67 -41.41
N ASP A 51 26.62 71.05 -41.94
CA ASP A 51 26.40 70.98 -43.39
C ASP A 51 25.65 72.18 -43.97
N GLU A 52 24.68 72.74 -43.25
CA GLU A 52 23.83 73.82 -43.78
C GLU A 52 24.28 75.23 -43.36
N VAL A 53 24.87 75.40 -42.18
CA VAL A 53 25.25 76.73 -41.67
C VAL A 53 26.71 77.04 -41.98
N VAL A 54 27.64 76.19 -41.53
CA VAL A 54 29.08 76.46 -41.65
C VAL A 54 29.51 76.59 -43.10
N ARG A 55 29.07 75.65 -43.95
CA ARG A 55 29.43 75.62 -45.38
C ARG A 55 28.96 76.88 -46.11
N ASN A 56 27.70 77.27 -45.94
CA ASN A 56 27.13 78.42 -46.62
C ASN A 56 27.76 79.75 -46.18
N VAL A 57 28.12 79.90 -44.89
CA VAL A 57 28.84 81.09 -44.42
C VAL A 57 30.24 81.19 -45.01
N GLN A 58 30.96 80.07 -45.13
CA GLN A 58 32.31 80.04 -45.72
C GLN A 58 32.28 80.30 -47.24
N ASP A 59 31.34 79.68 -47.96
CA ASP A 59 31.18 79.89 -49.40
C ASP A 59 30.83 81.35 -49.72
N TYR A 60 30.01 81.98 -48.88
CA TYR A 60 29.69 83.39 -49.01
C TYR A 60 30.91 84.32 -48.80
N LEU A 61 31.76 84.05 -47.81
CA LEU A 61 32.97 84.85 -47.56
C LEU A 61 33.94 84.85 -48.75
N ASN A 62 34.03 83.72 -49.45
CA ASN A 62 34.92 83.58 -50.60
C ASN A 62 34.36 84.23 -51.87
N SER A 63 33.06 84.08 -52.12
CA SER A 63 32.42 84.45 -53.40
C SER A 63 31.69 85.81 -53.37
N GLY A 64 31.18 86.24 -52.22
CA GLY A 64 30.24 87.35 -52.11
C GLY A 64 28.85 87.08 -52.68
N ASP A 65 28.51 85.82 -52.98
CA ASP A 65 27.23 85.43 -53.60
C ASP A 65 26.04 85.58 -52.65
N ALA A 66 25.14 86.53 -52.93
CA ALA A 66 23.95 86.80 -52.12
C ALA A 66 23.05 85.57 -51.89
N LEU A 67 23.05 84.56 -52.77
CA LEU A 67 22.28 83.32 -52.58
C LEU A 67 22.79 82.53 -51.35
N ARG A 68 24.11 82.42 -51.18
CA ARG A 68 24.73 81.69 -50.07
C ARG A 68 24.46 82.33 -48.71
N HIS A 69 24.37 83.66 -48.69
CA HIS A 69 23.96 84.40 -47.50
C HIS A 69 22.52 84.08 -47.09
N ALA A 70 21.58 84.05 -48.04
CA ALA A 70 20.19 83.72 -47.78
C ALA A 70 20.04 82.28 -47.26
N GLU A 71 20.76 81.32 -47.86
CA GLU A 71 20.79 79.91 -47.43
C GLU A 71 21.35 79.75 -46.00
N ALA A 72 22.45 80.44 -45.66
CA ALA A 72 23.00 80.44 -44.31
C ALA A 72 22.02 80.99 -43.27
N THR A 73 21.32 82.08 -43.61
CA THR A 73 20.34 82.72 -42.71
C THR A 73 19.13 81.82 -42.46
N GLN A 74 18.64 81.15 -43.51
CA GLN A 74 17.52 80.21 -43.38
C GLN A 74 17.91 78.96 -42.58
N ALA A 75 19.12 78.43 -42.81
CA ALA A 75 19.65 77.28 -42.06
C ALA A 75 19.78 77.58 -40.56
N LEU A 76 20.25 78.78 -40.20
CA LEU A 76 20.31 79.22 -38.80
C LEU A 76 18.93 79.32 -38.14
N THR A 77 17.92 79.77 -38.90
CA THR A 77 16.53 79.84 -38.41
C THR A 77 15.98 78.43 -38.10
N ARG A 78 16.22 77.45 -38.98
CA ARG A 78 15.81 76.05 -38.74
C ARG A 78 16.54 75.43 -37.54
N LEU A 79 17.84 75.70 -37.41
CA LEU A 79 18.63 75.22 -36.29
C LEU A 79 18.07 75.74 -34.96
N ARG A 80 17.70 77.03 -34.91
CA ARG A 80 17.07 77.66 -33.74
C ARG A 80 15.75 76.99 -33.35
N GLU A 81 14.87 76.70 -34.32
CA GLU A 81 13.62 75.97 -34.07
C GLU A 81 13.87 74.57 -33.50
N GLY A 82 14.83 73.82 -34.07
CA GLY A 82 15.19 72.48 -33.60
C GLY A 82 15.69 72.42 -32.16
N ILE A 83 16.30 73.50 -31.66
CA ILE A 83 16.83 73.58 -30.29
C ILE A 83 15.69 73.67 -29.25
N THR A 84 14.53 74.24 -29.60
CA THR A 84 13.41 74.46 -28.65
C THR A 84 12.80 73.17 -28.07
N GLY A 85 13.06 72.01 -28.66
CA GLY A 85 12.57 70.69 -28.21
C GLY A 85 13.46 69.95 -27.21
N LEU A 86 14.56 70.56 -26.75
CA LEU A 86 15.51 69.98 -25.79
C LEU A 86 15.20 70.41 -24.34
N PRO A 87 15.67 69.66 -23.31
CA PRO A 87 15.48 70.01 -21.91
C PRO A 87 16.01 71.43 -21.58
N ALA A 88 15.22 72.20 -20.81
CA ALA A 88 15.43 73.63 -20.57
C ALA A 88 16.82 73.99 -19.99
N GLU A 89 17.43 73.09 -19.22
CA GLU A 89 18.75 73.26 -18.59
C GLU A 89 19.90 73.32 -19.62
N LEU A 90 19.67 72.80 -20.83
CA LEU A 90 20.69 72.62 -21.86
C LEU A 90 20.52 73.57 -23.06
N THR A 91 19.35 74.21 -23.19
CA THR A 91 18.99 75.09 -24.32
C THR A 91 19.49 76.52 -24.20
N GLY A 92 19.60 77.06 -22.98
CA GLY A 92 19.87 78.49 -22.75
C GLY A 92 21.17 79.01 -23.40
N PRO A 93 22.34 78.41 -23.10
CA PRO A 93 23.62 78.87 -23.65
C PRO A 93 23.70 78.70 -25.17
N LEU A 94 23.14 77.61 -25.71
CA LEU A 94 23.19 77.33 -27.14
C LEU A 94 22.30 78.28 -27.95
N LEU A 95 21.12 78.63 -27.45
CA LEU A 95 20.25 79.61 -28.11
C LEU A 95 20.91 80.99 -28.18
N GLN A 96 21.64 81.40 -27.13
CA GLN A 96 22.36 82.67 -27.12
C GLN A 96 23.46 82.73 -28.21
N GLU A 97 24.23 81.66 -28.37
CA GLU A 97 25.28 81.60 -29.40
C GLU A 97 24.71 81.54 -30.82
N VAL A 98 23.61 80.80 -31.03
CA VAL A 98 22.92 80.74 -32.32
C VAL A 98 22.33 82.10 -32.69
N ASP A 99 21.71 82.81 -31.74
CA ASP A 99 21.16 84.16 -31.96
C ASP A 99 22.27 85.19 -32.25
N ALA A 100 23.43 85.04 -31.60
CA ALA A 100 24.60 85.87 -31.87
C ALA A 100 25.18 85.62 -33.27
N LEU A 101 25.17 84.37 -33.76
CA LEU A 101 25.58 84.03 -35.12
C LEU A 101 24.56 84.53 -36.15
N MET A 102 23.25 84.41 -35.88
CA MET A 102 22.18 84.97 -36.72
C MET A 102 22.33 86.48 -36.92
N THR A 103 22.53 87.23 -35.83
CA THR A 103 22.70 88.68 -35.87
C THR A 103 23.94 89.08 -36.69
N PHE A 104 25.07 88.37 -36.49
CA PHE A 104 26.29 88.57 -37.25
C PHE A 104 26.09 88.30 -38.75
N THR A 105 25.42 87.20 -39.10
CA THR A 105 25.13 86.88 -40.50
C THR A 105 24.25 87.95 -41.15
N ALA A 106 23.24 88.46 -40.46
CA ALA A 106 22.32 89.46 -41.01
C ALA A 106 22.99 90.83 -41.26
N GLU A 107 23.83 91.29 -40.33
CA GLU A 107 24.35 92.66 -40.35
C GLU A 107 25.78 92.76 -40.92
N GLN A 108 26.72 92.03 -40.32
CA GLN A 108 28.15 92.19 -40.58
C GLN A 108 28.62 91.36 -41.77
N LEU A 109 28.10 90.13 -41.90
CA LEU A 109 28.42 89.28 -43.03
C LEU A 109 27.83 89.86 -44.33
N LEU A 110 26.60 90.38 -44.31
CA LEU A 110 26.00 91.03 -45.49
C LEU A 110 26.89 92.19 -46.02
N ALA A 111 27.52 92.96 -45.13
CA ALA A 111 28.44 94.03 -45.52
C ALA A 111 29.71 93.50 -46.24
N ALA A 112 30.16 92.29 -45.95
CA ALA A 112 31.33 91.66 -46.57
C ALA A 112 31.17 91.41 -48.07
N GLY A 113 29.94 91.10 -48.53
CA GLY A 113 29.66 90.84 -49.95
C GLY A 113 29.80 92.06 -50.85
N LYS A 114 29.64 93.28 -50.30
CA LYS A 114 29.89 94.53 -51.04
C LYS A 114 31.39 94.80 -51.26
N LEU A 115 32.26 94.11 -50.54
CA LEU A 115 33.72 94.22 -50.63
C LEU A 115 34.32 93.14 -51.55
N ALA A 116 33.50 92.48 -52.37
CA ALA A 116 33.86 91.31 -53.18
C ALA A 116 34.17 91.57 -54.67
N GLY A 117 34.56 92.80 -55.03
CA GLY A 117 35.22 93.06 -56.30
C GLY A 117 36.70 92.65 -56.26
N ASP A 118 37.33 92.41 -57.43
CA ASP A 118 38.76 92.10 -57.53
C ASP A 118 39.59 93.32 -57.06
N PRO A 119 40.19 93.30 -55.85
CA PRO A 119 40.73 94.50 -55.22
C PRO A 119 42.00 95.00 -55.93
N GLN A 120 42.62 94.17 -56.77
CA GLN A 120 43.86 94.47 -57.51
C GLN A 120 43.62 95.00 -58.92
N ALA A 121 42.38 95.00 -59.43
CA ALA A 121 42.10 95.31 -60.84
C ALA A 121 42.65 96.69 -61.26
N LEU A 122 42.50 97.71 -60.40
CA LEU A 122 43.00 99.06 -60.65
C LEU A 122 44.53 99.14 -60.61
N LEU A 123 45.18 98.39 -59.72
CA LEU A 123 46.64 98.32 -59.64
C LEU A 123 47.23 97.63 -60.87
N VAL A 124 46.64 96.51 -61.30
CA VAL A 124 47.05 95.78 -62.51
C VAL A 124 46.93 96.69 -63.74
N GLN A 125 45.88 97.50 -63.83
CA GLN A 125 45.74 98.45 -64.92
C GLN A 125 46.80 99.55 -64.88
N ALA A 126 47.07 100.14 -63.70
CA ALA A 126 48.12 101.15 -63.56
C ALA A 126 49.52 100.61 -63.90
N GLU A 127 49.83 99.35 -63.56
CA GLU A 127 51.10 98.70 -63.95
C GLU A 127 51.22 98.54 -65.47
N ARG A 128 50.12 98.19 -66.17
CA ARG A 128 50.11 98.11 -67.64
C ARG A 128 50.33 99.47 -68.28
N GLU A 129 49.67 100.51 -67.77
CA GLU A 129 49.83 101.89 -68.25
C GLU A 129 51.28 102.36 -68.05
N LEU A 130 51.88 102.12 -66.88
CA LEU A 130 53.31 102.42 -66.61
C LEU A 130 54.26 101.75 -67.61
N GLY A 131 54.01 100.47 -67.93
CA GLY A 131 54.80 99.74 -68.93
C GLY A 131 54.68 100.36 -70.32
N GLY A 132 53.46 100.71 -70.73
CA GLY A 132 53.21 101.37 -72.01
C GLY A 132 53.94 102.71 -72.14
N THR A 133 53.87 103.57 -71.13
CA THR A 133 54.53 104.88 -71.14
C THR A 133 56.06 104.75 -71.16
N LEU A 134 56.63 103.79 -70.40
CA LEU A 134 58.08 103.52 -70.42
C LEU A 134 58.55 103.06 -71.80
N GLU A 135 57.76 102.25 -72.50
CA GLU A 135 58.09 101.79 -73.85
C GLU A 135 58.03 102.93 -74.88
N GLN A 136 57.03 103.81 -74.77
CA GLN A 136 56.94 105.02 -75.61
C GLN A 136 58.13 105.96 -75.38
N LEU A 137 58.56 106.16 -74.12
CA LEU A 137 59.78 106.91 -73.80
C LEU A 137 61.05 106.27 -74.39
N ALA A 138 61.13 104.93 -74.41
CA ALA A 138 62.25 104.22 -75.02
C ALA A 138 62.33 104.41 -76.54
N ARG A 139 61.19 104.53 -77.22
CA ARG A 139 61.17 104.87 -78.66
C ARG A 139 61.57 106.32 -78.90
N TYR A 140 61.05 107.25 -78.09
CA TYR A 140 61.42 108.66 -78.16
C TYR A 140 62.94 108.87 -77.99
N ALA A 141 63.58 108.09 -77.12
CA ALA A 141 65.00 108.21 -76.82
C ALA A 141 65.96 107.41 -77.72
N GLN A 142 65.53 106.93 -78.89
CA GLN A 142 66.38 106.13 -79.78
C GLN A 142 67.62 106.92 -80.24
N GLY A 143 68.78 106.54 -79.70
CA GLY A 143 70.08 107.12 -80.05
C GLY A 143 70.78 107.86 -78.91
N ASP A 144 70.11 108.14 -77.79
CA ASP A 144 70.73 108.77 -76.61
C ASP A 144 71.01 107.74 -75.50
N SER A 145 72.28 107.55 -75.20
CA SER A 145 72.76 106.60 -74.19
C SER A 145 72.35 107.00 -72.76
N ALA A 146 72.16 108.30 -72.49
CA ALA A 146 71.78 108.80 -71.17
C ALA A 146 70.34 108.41 -70.82
N TYR A 147 69.41 108.46 -71.78
CA TYR A 147 68.03 108.01 -71.60
C TYR A 147 67.92 106.48 -71.53
N GLN A 148 68.68 105.75 -72.35
CA GLN A 148 68.62 104.28 -72.39
C GLN A 148 68.94 103.64 -71.04
N ALA A 149 69.94 104.14 -70.31
CA ALA A 149 70.33 103.57 -69.02
C ALA A 149 69.21 103.68 -67.96
N ALA A 150 68.58 104.85 -67.87
CA ALA A 150 67.49 105.09 -66.92
C ALA A 150 66.20 104.35 -67.32
N LEU A 151 65.86 104.30 -68.61
CA LEU A 151 64.69 103.57 -69.10
C LEU A 151 64.81 102.06 -68.95
N LEU A 152 66.00 101.49 -69.23
CA LEU A 152 66.25 100.06 -69.03
C LEU A 152 66.14 99.68 -67.54
N SER A 153 66.66 100.54 -66.65
CA SER A 153 66.57 100.32 -65.21
C SER A 153 65.11 100.37 -64.73
N ALA A 154 64.33 101.34 -65.21
CA ALA A 154 62.90 101.45 -64.90
C ALA A 154 62.10 100.24 -65.45
N SER A 155 62.37 99.80 -66.69
CA SER A 155 61.67 98.67 -67.31
C SER A 155 61.98 97.33 -66.63
N GLN A 156 63.19 97.15 -66.08
CA GLN A 156 63.55 95.96 -65.30
C GLN A 156 62.90 95.92 -63.91
N GLN A 157 62.50 97.06 -63.35
CA GLN A 157 61.85 97.13 -62.05
C GLN A 157 60.33 96.89 -62.12
N LEU A 158 59.68 97.18 -63.25
CA LEU A 158 58.24 96.98 -63.42
C LEU A 158 57.76 95.53 -63.16
N PRO A 159 58.43 94.46 -63.64
CA PRO A 159 58.04 93.08 -63.33
C PRO A 159 58.17 92.75 -61.84
N LYS A 160 59.12 93.37 -61.13
CA LYS A 160 59.30 93.18 -59.69
C LYS A 160 58.16 93.82 -58.91
N LEU A 161 57.70 95.00 -59.34
CA LEU A 161 56.51 95.65 -58.80
C LEU A 161 55.27 94.75 -58.94
N THR A 162 55.04 94.17 -60.12
CA THR A 162 53.92 93.26 -60.36
C THR A 162 53.96 92.02 -59.47
N LEU A 163 55.14 91.40 -59.30
CA LEU A 163 55.29 90.23 -58.43
C LEU A 163 55.05 90.58 -56.95
N ALA A 164 55.54 91.73 -56.50
CA ALA A 164 55.31 92.21 -55.13
C ALA A 164 53.81 92.43 -54.86
N ARG A 165 53.09 93.02 -55.83
CA ARG A 165 51.63 93.22 -55.76
C ARG A 165 50.88 91.90 -55.69
N GLU A 166 51.22 90.94 -56.57
CA GLU A 166 50.57 89.63 -56.59
C GLU A 166 50.79 88.86 -55.28
N LYS A 167 51.99 88.93 -54.70
CA LYS A 167 52.30 88.32 -53.40
C LYS A 167 51.48 88.94 -52.26
N MET A 168 51.32 90.26 -52.25
CA MET A 168 50.49 90.96 -51.27
C MET A 168 49.02 90.52 -51.32
N VAL A 169 48.45 90.42 -52.53
CA VAL A 169 47.04 90.08 -52.73
C VAL A 169 46.78 88.62 -52.42
N SER A 170 47.60 87.71 -52.96
CA SER A 170 47.42 86.26 -52.77
C SER A 170 47.62 85.81 -51.33
N SER A 171 48.54 86.43 -50.58
CA SER A 171 48.73 86.09 -49.17
C SER A 171 47.74 86.78 -48.23
N GLY A 172 46.95 87.74 -48.72
CA GLY A 172 46.07 88.56 -47.89
C GLY A 172 46.78 89.39 -46.81
N ARG A 173 48.09 89.64 -46.95
CA ARG A 173 48.90 90.33 -45.93
C ARG A 173 49.15 91.76 -46.36
N SER A 174 48.44 92.68 -45.71
CA SER A 174 48.54 94.12 -45.95
C SER A 174 49.96 94.68 -45.72
N GLU A 175 50.78 94.00 -44.89
CA GLU A 175 52.17 94.37 -44.60
C GLU A 175 53.09 94.28 -45.82
N LEU A 176 52.78 93.39 -46.78
CA LEU A 176 53.57 93.23 -48.01
C LEU A 176 53.43 94.42 -48.98
N ALA A 177 52.52 95.36 -48.71
CA ALA A 177 52.43 96.62 -49.45
C ALA A 177 53.75 97.40 -49.43
N ALA A 178 54.55 97.28 -48.36
CA ALA A 178 55.85 97.92 -48.26
C ALA A 178 56.85 97.43 -49.31
N ASP A 179 56.74 96.17 -49.78
CA ASP A 179 57.57 95.65 -50.86
C ASP A 179 57.15 96.25 -52.21
N VAL A 180 55.85 96.46 -52.44
CA VAL A 180 55.31 97.14 -53.62
C VAL A 180 55.78 98.59 -53.68
N GLU A 181 55.72 99.31 -52.55
CA GLU A 181 56.20 100.68 -52.44
C GLU A 181 57.70 100.81 -52.71
N ARG A 182 58.50 99.82 -52.28
CA ARG A 182 59.96 99.80 -52.51
C ARG A 182 60.30 99.69 -54.00
N GLU A 183 59.64 98.78 -54.72
CA GLU A 183 59.87 98.63 -56.16
C GLU A 183 59.37 99.86 -56.95
N LEU A 184 58.23 100.44 -56.55
CA LEU A 184 57.70 101.67 -57.13
C LEU A 184 58.66 102.86 -56.94
N ALA A 185 59.27 102.97 -55.75
CA ALA A 185 60.25 104.02 -55.46
C ALA A 185 61.46 103.92 -56.40
N GLY A 186 61.90 102.71 -56.74
CA GLY A 186 62.97 102.49 -57.73
C GLY A 186 62.63 103.07 -59.09
N ILE A 187 61.44 102.77 -59.62
CA ILE A 187 60.96 103.30 -60.90
C ILE A 187 60.87 104.83 -60.84
N ARG A 188 60.44 105.38 -59.71
CA ARG A 188 60.36 106.83 -59.48
C ARG A 188 61.72 107.52 -59.49
N THR A 189 62.75 106.91 -58.92
CA THR A 189 64.13 107.44 -58.98
C THR A 189 64.59 107.56 -60.43
N GLN A 190 64.39 106.52 -61.23
CA GLN A 190 64.74 106.53 -62.66
C GLN A 190 63.91 107.54 -63.46
N ALA A 191 62.60 107.65 -63.18
CA ALA A 191 61.74 108.66 -63.78
C ALA A 191 62.20 110.10 -63.48
N THR A 192 62.73 110.34 -62.27
CA THR A 192 63.28 111.65 -61.88
C THR A 192 64.57 111.95 -62.65
N THR A 193 65.44 110.93 -62.82
CA THR A 193 66.62 111.05 -63.69
C THR A 193 66.21 111.36 -65.13
N LEU A 194 65.19 110.69 -65.66
CA LEU A 194 64.64 110.94 -66.99
C LEU A 194 64.09 112.37 -67.13
N GLN A 195 63.45 112.91 -66.10
CA GLN A 195 63.00 114.31 -66.11
C GLN A 195 64.14 115.32 -66.22
N GLY A 196 65.27 115.06 -65.57
CA GLY A 196 66.44 115.95 -65.59
C GLY A 196 67.23 115.95 -66.92
N LEU A 197 66.99 114.97 -67.79
CA LEU A 197 67.68 114.90 -69.09
C LEU A 197 67.09 115.91 -70.10
N PRO A 198 67.93 116.53 -70.95
CA PRO A 198 67.47 117.47 -71.96
C PRO A 198 66.55 116.81 -72.98
N LEU A 199 65.68 117.61 -73.61
CA LEU A 199 64.79 117.16 -74.68
C LEU A 199 65.58 116.89 -75.96
N LEU A 200 65.17 115.87 -76.72
CA LEU A 200 65.88 115.38 -77.92
C LEU A 200 65.44 116.07 -79.22
N GLY A 201 64.48 117.00 -79.15
CA GLY A 201 63.97 117.74 -80.30
C GLY A 201 63.12 116.89 -81.24
N VAL A 202 62.76 115.66 -80.84
CA VAL A 202 61.92 114.77 -81.63
C VAL A 202 60.49 115.30 -81.56
N SER A 203 60.13 116.06 -82.58
CA SER A 203 58.82 116.66 -82.75
C SER A 203 58.05 115.80 -83.74
N SER A 204 57.00 115.11 -83.32
CA SER A 204 56.06 114.54 -84.27
C SER A 204 54.97 115.57 -84.56
N THR A 205 54.80 115.94 -85.83
CA THR A 205 53.58 116.63 -86.26
C THR A 205 52.47 115.60 -86.34
N SER A 206 51.89 115.30 -85.19
CA SER A 206 50.72 114.44 -85.11
C SER A 206 49.48 115.35 -85.16
N ALA A 207 48.79 115.31 -86.30
CA ALA A 207 47.55 116.05 -86.54
C ALA A 207 46.47 115.63 -85.53
N SER A 208 46.00 116.61 -84.75
CA SER A 208 44.82 116.47 -83.90
C SER A 208 43.59 116.19 -84.77
N SER A 209 42.96 115.04 -84.56
CA SER A 209 41.71 114.62 -85.21
C SER A 209 40.48 115.36 -84.64
N ALA A 210 40.56 116.69 -84.52
CA ALA A 210 39.47 117.52 -84.01
C ALA A 210 38.73 118.34 -85.09
N ASP A 211 39.22 118.39 -86.34
CA ASP A 211 38.76 119.40 -87.32
C ASP A 211 37.85 118.91 -88.48
N ASP A 212 37.36 117.66 -88.46
CA ASP A 212 36.50 117.12 -89.52
C ASP A 212 35.06 117.73 -89.52
N PHE A 213 34.62 118.27 -88.38
CA PHE A 213 33.31 118.95 -88.24
C PHE A 213 33.40 120.47 -88.46
N ALA A 214 34.55 121.09 -88.16
CA ALA A 214 34.76 122.54 -88.34
C ALA A 214 34.95 122.90 -89.82
N SER A 215 35.59 122.03 -90.61
CA SER A 215 35.80 122.21 -92.06
C SER A 215 34.50 122.18 -92.88
N LEU A 216 33.47 121.47 -92.41
CA LEU A 216 32.13 121.41 -93.01
C LEU A 216 31.27 122.66 -92.77
N MET A 217 31.62 123.50 -91.78
CA MET A 217 30.85 124.68 -91.36
C MET A 217 31.44 126.01 -91.87
N GLY A 218 32.50 126.00 -92.69
CA GLY A 218 33.02 127.19 -93.38
C GLY A 218 33.62 128.27 -92.46
N LEU A 219 34.00 127.93 -91.23
CA LEU A 219 34.64 128.84 -90.29
C LEU A 219 36.16 128.62 -90.33
N GLN A 220 36.89 129.52 -90.99
CA GLN A 220 38.34 129.61 -90.86
C GLN A 220 38.67 130.37 -89.57
N ASN A 221 39.45 129.75 -88.68
CA ASN A 221 40.38 130.52 -87.87
C ASN A 221 41.65 129.74 -87.52
N GLU A 222 42.72 130.53 -87.54
CA GLU A 222 44.16 130.27 -87.47
C GLU A 222 44.60 129.30 -86.35
N ASN A 223 45.08 128.12 -86.75
CA ASN A 223 45.74 127.15 -85.87
C ASN A 223 47.19 127.58 -85.59
N THR A 224 47.46 128.02 -84.36
CA THR A 224 48.82 128.18 -83.82
C THR A 224 49.38 126.78 -83.58
N THR A 225 50.15 126.26 -84.52
CA THR A 225 50.80 124.95 -84.37
C THR A 225 52.02 125.14 -83.45
N ALA A 226 51.83 125.00 -82.14
CA ALA A 226 52.93 124.92 -81.18
C ALA A 226 53.58 123.53 -81.32
N THR A 227 54.69 123.45 -82.05
CA THR A 227 55.57 122.27 -82.04
C THR A 227 56.17 122.13 -80.65
N GLN A 228 55.61 121.21 -79.86
CA GLN A 228 56.08 120.83 -78.54
C GLN A 228 56.69 119.42 -78.63
N ASP A 229 57.79 119.20 -77.91
CA ASP A 229 58.55 117.95 -77.97
C ASP A 229 57.80 116.82 -77.23
N ASP A 230 57.58 115.68 -77.90
CA ASP A 230 56.82 114.52 -77.38
C ASP A 230 57.37 113.99 -76.04
N GLY A 231 58.65 114.23 -75.75
CA GLY A 231 59.29 113.86 -74.49
C GLY A 231 58.68 114.56 -73.28
N VAL A 232 58.07 115.75 -73.45
CA VAL A 232 57.43 116.49 -72.34
C VAL A 232 56.18 115.76 -71.86
N ASP A 233 55.31 115.34 -72.78
CA ASP A 233 54.06 114.69 -72.43
C ASP A 233 54.30 113.28 -71.86
N LEU A 234 55.22 112.53 -72.46
CA LEU A 234 55.57 111.20 -71.98
C LEU A 234 56.20 111.23 -70.57
N LYS A 235 57.09 112.19 -70.29
CA LYS A 235 57.67 112.39 -68.95
C LYS A 235 56.60 112.81 -67.93
N ARG A 236 55.63 113.61 -68.34
CA ARG A 236 54.51 114.06 -67.49
C ARG A 236 53.54 112.93 -67.17
N GLU A 237 53.21 112.11 -68.17
CA GLU A 237 52.34 110.95 -68.03
C GLU A 237 52.96 109.90 -67.10
N LEU A 238 54.24 109.59 -67.29
CA LEU A 238 54.98 108.68 -66.40
C LEU A 238 54.96 109.19 -64.95
N ALA A 239 55.18 110.49 -64.75
CA ALA A 239 55.14 111.09 -63.42
C ALA A 239 53.73 111.08 -62.80
N SER A 240 52.68 111.26 -63.61
CA SER A 240 51.29 111.20 -63.15
C SER A 240 50.90 109.79 -62.71
N LEU A 241 51.28 108.76 -63.47
CA LEU A 241 51.00 107.37 -63.11
C LEU A 241 51.75 106.98 -61.82
N LEU A 242 53.02 107.37 -61.68
CA LEU A 242 53.82 107.10 -60.50
C LEU A 242 53.35 107.85 -59.24
N THR A 243 52.66 108.99 -59.40
CA THR A 243 52.07 109.73 -58.27
C THR A 243 50.70 109.17 -57.86
N ARG A 244 49.94 108.58 -58.78
CA ARG A 244 48.63 107.99 -58.49
C ARG A 244 48.70 106.59 -57.87
N TYR A 245 49.69 105.79 -58.28
CA TYR A 245 49.84 104.39 -57.84
C TYR A 245 49.78 104.16 -56.31
N PRO A 246 50.44 104.98 -55.45
CA PRO A 246 50.39 104.77 -54.00
C PRO A 246 48.98 104.90 -53.39
N ALA A 247 48.14 105.78 -53.96
CA ALA A 247 46.77 105.96 -53.47
C ALA A 247 45.88 104.73 -53.76
N GLU A 248 46.02 104.14 -54.95
CA GLU A 248 45.29 102.91 -55.30
C GLU A 248 45.84 101.71 -54.50
N LEU A 249 47.13 101.69 -54.17
CA LEU A 249 47.74 100.66 -53.32
C LEU A 249 47.20 100.72 -51.88
N SER A 250 47.07 101.91 -51.32
CA SER A 250 46.50 102.14 -49.99
C SER A 250 45.05 101.65 -49.89
N ARG A 251 44.22 101.93 -50.90
CA ARG A 251 42.83 101.43 -50.97
C ARG A 251 42.76 99.91 -51.05
N THR A 252 43.61 99.31 -51.87
CA THR A 252 43.70 97.84 -52.01
C THR A 252 44.10 97.19 -50.68
N ARG A 253 45.03 97.81 -49.96
CA ARG A 253 45.48 97.35 -48.63
C ARG A 253 44.36 97.37 -47.59
N GLU A 254 43.57 98.44 -47.52
CA GLU A 254 42.45 98.55 -46.57
C GLU A 254 41.35 97.51 -46.86
N LEU A 255 41.05 97.25 -48.13
CA LEU A 255 40.07 96.24 -48.54
C LEU A 255 40.49 94.82 -48.13
N ILE A 256 41.77 94.47 -48.33
CA ILE A 256 42.31 93.17 -47.92
C ILE A 256 42.20 93.00 -46.40
N GLN A 257 42.55 94.03 -45.62
CA GLN A 257 42.51 93.98 -44.16
C GLN A 257 41.09 93.78 -43.60
N ARG A 258 40.09 94.52 -44.12
CA ARG A 258 38.69 94.35 -43.67
C ARG A 258 38.13 92.97 -44.00
N ARG A 259 38.53 92.38 -45.13
CA ARG A 259 38.11 91.01 -45.50
C ARG A 259 38.66 89.96 -44.54
N THR A 260 39.93 90.07 -44.15
CA THR A 260 40.54 89.16 -43.16
C THR A 260 39.87 89.26 -41.79
N GLU A 261 39.58 90.48 -41.31
CA GLU A 261 38.92 90.69 -40.01
C GLU A 261 37.51 90.08 -39.97
N LEU A 262 36.73 90.21 -41.05
CA LEU A 262 35.38 89.63 -41.15
C LEU A 262 35.41 88.10 -41.24
N ALA A 263 36.38 87.52 -41.94
CA ALA A 263 36.55 86.07 -42.03
C ALA A 263 36.91 85.46 -40.67
N GLU A 264 37.81 86.10 -39.91
CA GLU A 264 38.16 85.67 -38.54
C GLU A 264 36.96 85.77 -37.58
N ALA A 265 36.20 86.87 -37.63
CA ALA A 265 35.00 87.05 -36.81
C ALA A 265 33.92 85.99 -37.10
N ALA A 266 33.72 85.63 -38.38
CA ALA A 266 32.81 84.56 -38.77
C ALA A 266 33.25 83.20 -38.21
N GLN A 267 34.55 82.89 -38.30
CA GLN A 267 35.11 81.64 -37.82
C GLN A 267 35.01 81.51 -36.29
N GLN A 268 35.22 82.61 -35.55
CA GLN A 268 35.04 82.65 -34.10
C GLN A 268 33.59 82.34 -33.69
N ARG A 269 32.60 82.97 -34.33
CA ARG A 269 31.18 82.77 -33.99
C ARG A 269 30.67 81.38 -34.37
N ILE A 270 31.12 80.84 -35.51
CA ILE A 270 30.87 79.44 -35.87
C ILE A 270 31.45 78.50 -34.81
N GLY A 271 32.68 78.76 -34.35
CA GLY A 271 33.33 77.98 -33.30
C GLY A 271 32.55 77.99 -31.98
N ALA A 272 31.97 79.13 -31.60
CA ALA A 272 31.17 79.25 -30.37
C ALA A 272 29.90 78.38 -30.40
N VAL A 273 29.15 78.39 -31.52
CA VAL A 273 27.98 77.52 -31.70
C VAL A 273 28.38 76.04 -31.73
N GLN A 274 29.51 75.71 -32.36
CA GLN A 274 30.02 74.33 -32.38
C GLN A 274 30.40 73.82 -30.98
N GLN A 275 31.01 74.67 -30.15
CA GLN A 275 31.31 74.34 -28.75
C GLN A 275 30.03 74.18 -27.91
N GLY A 276 29.01 75.03 -28.13
CA GLY A 276 27.70 74.89 -27.50
C GLY A 276 27.02 73.56 -27.83
N LEU A 277 27.05 73.13 -29.10
CA LEU A 277 26.56 71.82 -29.53
C LEU A 277 27.41 70.68 -28.91
N GLY A 278 28.72 70.82 -28.77
CA GLY A 278 29.58 69.83 -28.10
C GLY A 278 29.27 69.64 -26.61
N ALA A 279 28.91 70.72 -25.90
CA ALA A 279 28.59 70.67 -24.47
C ALA A 279 27.31 69.89 -24.14
N LEU A 280 26.44 69.64 -25.13
CA LEU A 280 25.23 68.82 -24.98
C LEU A 280 25.54 67.32 -24.84
N GLU A 281 26.62 66.83 -25.45
CA GLU A 281 26.99 65.40 -25.49
C GLU A 281 27.17 64.75 -24.10
N PRO A 282 27.94 65.34 -23.15
CA PRO A 282 28.09 64.77 -21.81
C PRO A 282 26.79 64.80 -20.99
N GLY A 283 25.94 65.81 -21.18
CA GLY A 283 24.65 65.92 -20.50
C GLY A 283 23.71 64.75 -20.85
N VAL A 284 23.59 64.43 -22.14
CA VAL A 284 22.74 63.33 -22.63
C VAL A 284 23.29 61.96 -22.23
N ARG A 285 24.62 61.76 -22.23
CA ARG A 285 25.23 60.51 -21.77
C ARG A 285 25.06 60.27 -20.26
N SER A 286 25.07 61.32 -19.45
CA SER A 286 24.93 61.20 -17.99
C SER A 286 23.55 60.67 -17.56
N GLN A 287 22.47 61.11 -18.25
CA GLN A 287 21.12 60.60 -18.00
C GLN A 287 20.96 59.14 -18.43
N HIS A 288 21.62 58.72 -19.52
CA HIS A 288 21.61 57.34 -19.97
C HIS A 288 22.29 56.39 -18.95
N ALA A 289 23.38 56.83 -18.32
CA ALA A 289 24.13 56.01 -17.37
C ALA A 289 23.41 55.80 -16.02
N ARG A 290 22.71 56.83 -15.50
CA ARG A 290 21.98 56.72 -14.22
C ARG A 290 20.86 55.67 -14.28
N ILE A 291 20.04 55.71 -15.32
CA ILE A 291 18.89 54.80 -15.49
C ILE A 291 19.35 53.34 -15.64
N GLN A 292 20.47 53.08 -16.33
CA GLN A 292 21.01 51.72 -16.45
C GLN A 292 21.51 51.15 -15.11
N SER A 293 22.01 51.99 -14.19
CA SER A 293 22.55 51.53 -12.90
C SER A 293 21.45 51.11 -11.91
N GLU A 294 20.32 51.82 -11.89
CA GLU A 294 19.18 51.50 -11.01
C GLU A 294 18.52 50.17 -11.39
N VAL A 295 18.42 49.87 -12.68
CA VAL A 295 17.87 48.60 -13.20
C VAL A 295 18.71 47.39 -12.77
N ARG A 296 20.06 47.50 -12.81
CA ARG A 296 20.95 46.37 -12.45
C ARG A 296 20.91 46.04 -10.95
N LEU A 297 20.75 47.06 -10.11
CA LEU A 297 20.73 46.88 -8.65
C LEU A 297 19.46 46.14 -8.19
N LEU A 298 18.30 46.46 -8.78
CA LEU A 298 17.04 45.76 -8.53
C LEU A 298 17.05 44.30 -9.02
N GLN A 299 17.68 44.02 -10.16
CA GLN A 299 17.85 42.66 -10.66
C GLN A 299 18.76 41.81 -9.75
N GLY A 300 19.85 42.40 -9.23
CA GLY A 300 20.75 41.72 -8.29
C GLY A 300 20.10 41.35 -6.96
N ALA A 301 19.29 42.24 -6.38
CA ALA A 301 18.58 41.99 -5.13
C ALA A 301 17.57 40.81 -5.25
N MET A 302 16.89 40.70 -6.40
CA MET A 302 15.93 39.62 -6.64
C MET A 302 16.59 38.25 -6.76
N ILE A 303 17.74 38.17 -7.45
CA ILE A 303 18.52 36.93 -7.55
C ILE A 303 19.01 36.47 -6.17
N GLY A 304 19.44 37.41 -5.32
CA GLY A 304 19.84 37.11 -3.94
C GLY A 304 18.71 36.53 -3.09
N LEU A 305 17.50 37.07 -3.23
CA LEU A 305 16.32 36.57 -2.50
C LEU A 305 15.94 35.14 -2.91
N ILE A 306 16.03 34.83 -4.21
CA ILE A 306 15.76 33.47 -4.75
C ILE A 306 16.75 32.46 -4.19
N LEU A 307 18.04 32.80 -4.16
CA LEU A 307 19.10 31.92 -3.62
C LEU A 307 18.95 31.68 -2.12
N LEU A 308 18.55 32.71 -1.35
CA LEU A 308 18.29 32.57 0.09
C LEU A 308 17.15 31.59 0.38
N ILE A 309 16.05 31.69 -0.37
CA ILE A 309 14.89 30.80 -0.23
C ILE A 309 15.26 29.37 -0.63
N ALA A 310 16.03 29.19 -1.71
CA ALA A 310 16.51 27.87 -2.13
C ALA A 310 17.41 27.20 -1.07
N LEU A 311 18.31 27.97 -0.43
CA LEU A 311 19.18 27.48 0.64
C LEU A 311 18.37 27.01 1.86
N LEU A 312 17.35 27.78 2.26
CA LEU A 312 16.47 27.45 3.38
C LEU A 312 15.70 26.15 3.15
N ILE A 313 15.26 25.90 1.91
CA ILE A 313 14.59 24.66 1.50
C ILE A 313 15.56 23.46 1.58
N ASP A 314 16.79 23.60 1.05
CA ASP A 314 17.79 22.52 1.05
C ASP A 314 18.20 22.10 2.49
N VAL A 315 18.42 23.05 3.40
CA VAL A 315 18.76 22.76 4.81
C VAL A 315 17.64 21.98 5.50
N LEU A 316 16.38 22.35 5.26
CA LEU A 316 15.24 21.70 5.88
C LEU A 316 15.03 20.28 5.35
N GLN A 317 15.20 20.06 4.04
CA GLN A 317 15.11 18.74 3.42
C GLN A 317 16.20 17.79 3.94
N ARG A 318 17.46 18.24 4.04
CA ARG A 318 18.58 17.42 4.56
C ARG A 318 18.38 17.00 6.01
N ARG A 319 17.82 17.88 6.87
CA ARG A 319 17.54 17.53 8.28
C ARG A 319 16.44 16.46 8.42
N LEU A 320 15.40 16.49 7.58
CA LEU A 320 14.34 15.46 7.59
C LEU A 320 14.86 14.13 7.03
N ALA A 321 15.63 14.16 5.94
CA ALA A 321 16.22 12.98 5.33
C ALA A 321 17.15 12.23 6.31
N GLY A 322 17.96 12.96 7.10
CA GLY A 322 18.86 12.37 8.10
C GLY A 322 18.18 11.66 9.28
N VAL A 323 16.91 11.96 9.56
CA VAL A 323 16.13 11.27 10.60
C VAL A 323 15.44 10.03 10.03
N LEU A 324 14.95 10.10 8.78
CA LEU A 324 14.39 8.96 8.06
C LEU A 324 15.44 7.87 7.81
N THR A 325 16.67 8.21 7.49
CA THR A 325 17.76 7.24 7.32
C THR A 325 18.19 6.55 8.63
N ARG A 326 17.86 7.11 9.80
CA ARG A 326 18.10 6.44 11.10
C ARG A 326 16.99 5.46 11.49
N LEU A 327 15.80 5.58 10.89
CA LEU A 327 14.69 4.66 11.10
C LEU A 327 14.85 3.38 10.30
N ASP A 328 15.41 3.48 9.09
CA ASP A 328 15.62 2.34 8.18
C ASP A 328 16.36 1.15 8.82
N PRO A 329 17.57 1.29 9.40
CA PRO A 329 18.27 0.16 9.99
C PRO A 329 17.56 -0.43 11.22
N ALA A 330 16.84 0.42 11.99
CA ALA A 330 16.14 -0.04 13.19
C ALA A 330 14.86 -0.81 12.85
N LEU A 331 14.12 -0.37 11.82
CA LEU A 331 12.99 -1.11 11.28
C LEU A 331 13.43 -2.38 10.55
N SER A 332 14.60 -2.38 9.89
CA SER A 332 15.19 -3.59 9.29
C SER A 332 15.47 -4.68 10.34
N THR A 333 16.05 -4.32 11.50
CA THR A 333 16.24 -5.28 12.60
C THR A 333 14.92 -5.86 13.13
N TRP A 334 13.86 -5.07 13.20
CA TRP A 334 12.53 -5.57 13.58
C TRP A 334 11.93 -6.48 12.49
N ALA A 335 12.17 -6.19 11.21
CA ALA A 335 11.75 -7.04 10.09
C ALA A 335 12.49 -8.39 10.04
N GLU A 336 13.74 -8.42 10.52
CA GLU A 336 14.51 -9.65 10.74
C GLU A 336 14.08 -10.41 12.01
N GLY A 337 13.15 -9.85 12.78
CA GLY A 337 12.59 -10.48 13.98
C GLY A 337 13.35 -10.20 15.28
N ASP A 338 14.29 -9.25 15.30
CA ASP A 338 14.98 -8.81 16.53
C ASP A 338 14.26 -7.61 17.15
N PHE A 339 13.46 -7.87 18.18
CA PHE A 339 12.72 -6.88 18.96
C PHE A 339 13.41 -6.52 20.28
N ALA A 340 14.64 -7.00 20.53
CA ALA A 340 15.31 -6.87 21.82
C ALA A 340 15.62 -5.40 22.19
N ARG A 341 15.77 -4.52 21.18
CA ARG A 341 16.14 -3.11 21.38
C ARG A 341 15.02 -2.14 20.99
N PRO A 342 14.73 -1.13 21.82
CA PRO A 342 13.84 -0.05 21.45
C PRO A 342 14.49 0.90 20.44
N ILE A 343 13.65 1.61 19.67
CA ILE A 343 14.09 2.70 18.79
C ILE A 343 14.22 3.96 19.63
N ALA A 344 15.33 4.69 19.45
CA ALA A 344 15.57 5.99 20.09
C ALA A 344 15.84 7.07 19.03
N LEU A 345 14.86 7.93 18.78
CA LEU A 345 14.96 9.09 17.89
C LEU A 345 15.16 10.30 18.80
N GLY A 346 16.42 10.68 19.05
CA GLY A 346 16.80 11.69 20.05
C GLY A 346 15.92 12.96 20.15
N ARG A 347 16.01 13.67 21.28
CA ARG A 347 15.14 14.80 21.69
C ARG A 347 15.24 16.05 20.79
N THR A 348 14.70 16.01 19.57
CA THR A 348 14.75 17.17 18.67
C THR A 348 13.38 17.81 18.41
N ASN A 349 12.30 17.03 18.22
CA ASN A 349 10.95 17.56 17.95
C ASN A 349 9.83 16.67 18.55
N HIS A 350 8.67 17.25 18.91
CA HIS A 350 7.52 16.53 19.50
C HIS A 350 6.95 15.46 18.56
N GLU A 351 6.94 15.71 17.24
CA GLU A 351 6.48 14.75 16.24
C GLU A 351 7.37 13.50 16.17
N LEU A 352 8.69 13.64 16.37
CA LEU A 352 9.61 12.50 16.39
C LEU A 352 9.46 11.68 17.67
N GLN A 353 9.19 12.33 18.80
CA GLN A 353 8.86 11.63 20.06
C GLN A 353 7.56 10.85 19.96
N ALA A 354 6.54 11.39 19.28
CA ALA A 354 5.29 10.68 19.04
C ALA A 354 5.50 9.43 18.16
N ILE A 355 6.31 9.53 17.11
CA ILE A 355 6.66 8.38 16.25
C ILE A 355 7.46 7.33 17.04
N GLU A 356 8.47 7.74 17.82
CA GLU A 356 9.23 6.85 18.69
C GLU A 356 8.33 6.10 19.67
N ALA A 357 7.42 6.81 20.35
CA ALA A 357 6.50 6.22 21.31
C ALA A 357 5.53 5.22 20.64
N SER A 358 5.01 5.53 19.46
CA SER A 358 4.15 4.62 18.69
C SER A 358 4.89 3.37 18.22
N LEU A 359 6.11 3.52 17.70
CA LEU A 359 6.95 2.38 17.28
C LEU A 359 7.30 1.48 18.47
N ASN A 360 7.73 2.05 19.59
CA ASN A 360 8.07 1.26 20.77
C ASN A 360 6.85 0.57 21.40
N ARG A 361 5.64 1.14 21.26
CA ARG A 361 4.39 0.47 21.63
C ARG A 361 4.08 -0.72 20.74
N LEU A 362 4.29 -0.59 19.42
CA LEU A 362 4.18 -1.71 18.48
C LEU A 362 5.19 -2.83 18.82
N ARG A 363 6.44 -2.48 19.14
CA ARG A 363 7.45 -3.45 19.60
C ARG A 363 6.98 -4.22 20.83
N LEU A 364 6.50 -3.52 21.86
CA LEU A 364 6.00 -4.17 23.08
C LEU A 364 4.83 -5.12 22.79
N TYR A 365 3.91 -4.72 21.91
CA TYR A 365 2.82 -5.58 21.46
C TYR A 365 3.33 -6.83 20.72
N LEU A 366 4.33 -6.70 19.83
CA LEU A 366 4.94 -7.85 19.14
C LEU A 366 5.68 -8.77 20.12
N VAL A 367 6.43 -8.21 21.08
CA VAL A 367 7.10 -8.95 22.16
C VAL A 367 6.09 -9.78 22.97
N GLU A 368 4.98 -9.16 23.37
CA GLU A 368 3.90 -9.84 24.09
C GLU A 368 3.25 -10.93 23.24
N LEU A 369 2.91 -10.64 21.98
CA LEU A 369 2.32 -11.59 21.04
C LEU A 369 3.22 -12.82 20.83
N VAL A 370 4.52 -12.62 20.60
CA VAL A 370 5.49 -13.71 20.44
C VAL A 370 5.58 -14.54 21.74
N GLY A 371 5.58 -13.88 22.89
CA GLY A 371 5.53 -14.54 24.21
C GLY A 371 4.28 -15.41 24.38
N THR A 372 3.10 -14.89 24.03
CA THR A 372 1.83 -15.62 24.08
C THR A 372 1.81 -16.80 23.11
N ILE A 373 2.30 -16.65 21.88
CA ILE A 373 2.37 -17.76 20.92
C ILE A 373 3.31 -18.85 21.43
N ARG A 374 4.47 -18.49 22.01
CA ARG A 374 5.39 -19.47 22.62
C ARG A 374 4.72 -20.27 23.72
N GLN A 375 4.02 -19.59 24.64
CA GLN A 375 3.33 -20.24 25.76
C GLN A 375 2.20 -21.15 25.26
N ASN A 376 1.42 -20.72 24.27
CA ASN A 376 0.38 -21.55 23.66
C ASN A 376 0.97 -22.76 22.92
N ALA A 377 2.11 -22.62 22.23
CA ALA A 377 2.79 -23.73 21.57
C ALA A 377 3.31 -24.77 22.59
N GLU A 378 3.86 -24.32 23.72
CA GLU A 378 4.25 -25.22 24.83
C GLU A 378 3.04 -25.93 25.43
N GLN A 379 1.92 -25.23 25.61
CA GLN A 379 0.68 -25.82 26.11
C GLN A 379 0.12 -26.87 25.13
N VAL A 380 0.13 -26.60 23.82
CA VAL A 380 -0.28 -27.56 22.78
C VAL A 380 0.62 -28.80 22.81
N ALA A 381 1.94 -28.63 22.93
CA ALA A 381 2.87 -29.76 23.04
C ALA A 381 2.60 -30.60 24.30
N GLY A 382 2.37 -29.96 25.45
CA GLY A 382 2.00 -30.63 26.70
C GLY A 382 0.68 -31.40 26.60
N SER A 383 -0.37 -30.77 26.07
CA SER A 383 -1.66 -31.43 25.85
C SER A 383 -1.58 -32.58 24.85
N SER A 384 -0.72 -32.47 23.82
CA SER A 384 -0.50 -33.54 22.85
C SER A 384 0.18 -34.75 23.49
N HIS A 385 1.13 -34.53 24.41
CA HIS A 385 1.76 -35.61 25.20
C HIS A 385 0.74 -36.30 26.12
N GLN A 386 -0.08 -35.52 26.82
CA GLN A 386 -1.16 -36.06 27.66
C GLN A 386 -2.17 -36.87 26.82
N LEU A 387 -2.51 -36.41 25.61
CA LEU A 387 -3.39 -37.12 24.70
C LEU A 387 -2.77 -38.45 24.24
N ALA A 388 -1.46 -38.49 23.97
CA ALA A 388 -0.76 -39.71 23.60
C ALA A 388 -0.74 -40.73 24.76
N GLU A 389 -0.49 -40.28 25.99
CA GLU A 389 -0.53 -41.12 27.18
C GLU A 389 -1.94 -41.67 27.44
N LEU A 390 -2.96 -40.82 27.37
CA LEU A 390 -4.36 -41.20 27.51
C LEU A 390 -4.78 -42.21 26.43
N SER A 391 -4.38 -41.98 25.18
CA SER A 391 -4.64 -42.90 24.06
C SER A 391 -3.98 -44.26 24.30
N GLY A 392 -2.74 -44.28 24.78
CA GLY A 392 -2.06 -45.52 25.16
C GLY A 392 -2.76 -46.29 26.28
N GLY A 393 -3.24 -45.58 27.31
CA GLY A 393 -4.03 -46.15 28.40
C GLY A 393 -5.37 -46.72 27.92
N LEU A 394 -6.09 -45.96 27.08
CA LEU A 394 -7.34 -46.41 26.47
C LEU A 394 -7.13 -47.63 25.57
N HIS A 395 -6.04 -47.67 24.79
CA HIS A 395 -5.73 -48.81 23.92
C HIS A 395 -5.56 -50.09 24.73
N GLN A 396 -4.76 -50.04 25.80
CA GLN A 396 -4.60 -51.18 26.71
C GLN A 396 -5.92 -51.57 27.39
N GLY A 397 -6.73 -50.59 27.78
CA GLY A 397 -8.05 -50.83 28.36
C GLY A 397 -8.98 -51.57 27.39
N ALA A 398 -9.04 -51.13 26.13
CA ALA A 398 -9.85 -51.75 25.09
C ALA A 398 -9.39 -53.18 24.78
N LEU A 399 -8.08 -53.44 24.74
CA LEU A 399 -7.55 -54.81 24.57
C LEU A 399 -7.92 -55.73 25.73
N ARG A 400 -7.84 -55.25 26.99
CA ARG A 400 -8.29 -56.04 28.16
C ARG A 400 -9.78 -56.32 28.08
N GLN A 401 -10.60 -55.31 27.78
CA GLN A 401 -12.05 -55.48 27.61
C GLN A 401 -12.39 -56.50 26.52
N ALA A 402 -11.67 -56.50 25.41
CA ALA A 402 -11.85 -57.51 24.36
C ALA A 402 -11.52 -58.92 24.85
N GLY A 403 -10.45 -59.08 25.63
CA GLY A 403 -10.07 -60.34 26.27
C GLY A 403 -11.11 -60.83 27.29
N ASP A 404 -11.57 -59.94 28.18
CA ASP A 404 -12.60 -60.25 29.18
C ASP A 404 -13.92 -60.64 28.51
N THR A 405 -14.29 -59.95 27.43
CA THR A 405 -15.49 -60.27 26.63
C THR A 405 -15.38 -61.64 25.96
N ALA A 406 -14.20 -62.01 25.46
CA ALA A 406 -13.96 -63.34 24.91
C ALA A 406 -14.09 -64.43 25.99
N GLN A 407 -13.55 -64.21 27.19
CA GLN A 407 -13.72 -65.14 28.31
C GLN A 407 -15.19 -65.29 28.73
N ILE A 408 -15.95 -64.19 28.75
CA ILE A 408 -17.40 -64.24 29.00
C ILE A 408 -18.09 -65.10 27.94
N ARG A 409 -17.74 -64.94 26.65
CA ARG A 409 -18.31 -65.74 25.56
C ARG A 409 -18.07 -67.24 25.77
N ASP A 410 -16.84 -67.62 26.14
CA ASP A 410 -16.50 -69.02 26.41
C ASP A 410 -17.30 -69.57 27.60
N ALA A 411 -17.39 -68.80 28.69
CA ALA A 411 -18.17 -69.17 29.88
C ALA A 411 -19.67 -69.30 29.58
N LEU A 412 -20.23 -68.45 28.70
CA LEU A 412 -21.62 -68.57 28.24
C LEU A 412 -21.84 -69.85 27.44
N GLY A 413 -20.88 -70.26 26.59
CA GLY A 413 -20.95 -71.54 25.88
C GLY A 413 -21.00 -72.75 26.83
N GLU A 414 -20.20 -72.73 27.90
CA GLU A 414 -20.25 -73.76 28.94
C GLU A 414 -21.56 -73.73 29.74
N LEU A 415 -22.09 -72.53 30.02
CA LEU A 415 -23.41 -72.36 30.63
C LEU A 415 -24.54 -72.88 29.76
N GLU A 416 -24.53 -72.64 28.44
CA GLU A 416 -25.52 -73.18 27.50
C GLU A 416 -25.52 -74.71 27.53
N ALA A 417 -24.34 -75.34 27.52
CA ALA A 417 -24.21 -76.79 27.64
C ALA A 417 -24.78 -77.31 28.97
N THR A 418 -24.48 -76.62 30.08
CA THR A 418 -24.97 -76.97 31.42
C THR A 418 -26.49 -76.84 31.51
N ILE A 419 -27.06 -75.76 30.97
CA ILE A 419 -28.51 -75.55 30.86
C ILE A 419 -29.16 -76.68 30.06
N GLY A 420 -28.58 -77.05 28.92
CA GLY A 420 -29.06 -78.18 28.12
C GLY A 420 -29.05 -79.50 28.89
N GLN A 421 -28.01 -79.76 29.67
CA GLN A 421 -27.91 -80.94 30.51
C GLN A 421 -28.98 -80.94 31.61
N VAL A 422 -29.16 -79.84 32.34
CA VAL A 422 -30.16 -79.71 33.41
C VAL A 422 -31.59 -79.89 32.88
N ALA A 423 -31.90 -79.35 31.69
CA ALA A 423 -33.19 -79.57 31.04
C ALA A 423 -33.41 -81.04 30.69
N GLY A 424 -32.35 -81.72 30.20
CA GLY A 424 -32.36 -83.16 29.94
C GLY A 424 -32.60 -83.99 31.21
N ASP A 425 -31.88 -83.68 32.28
CA ASP A 425 -32.00 -84.35 33.58
C ASP A 425 -33.40 -84.15 34.19
N ALA A 426 -33.98 -82.95 34.08
CA ALA A 426 -35.34 -82.67 34.50
C ALA A 426 -36.37 -83.48 33.71
N SER A 427 -36.22 -83.56 32.38
CA SER A 427 -37.09 -84.38 31.53
C SER A 427 -37.01 -85.88 31.89
N GLN A 428 -35.79 -86.38 32.14
CA GLN A 428 -35.58 -87.76 32.59
C GLN A 428 -36.20 -88.01 33.98
N ALA A 429 -36.05 -87.07 34.92
CA ALA A 429 -36.66 -87.17 36.25
C ALA A 429 -38.19 -87.22 36.15
N ALA A 430 -38.81 -86.36 35.33
CA ALA A 430 -40.25 -86.38 35.11
C ALA A 430 -40.73 -87.71 34.50
N ALA A 431 -39.98 -88.28 33.55
CA ALA A 431 -40.30 -89.59 32.97
C ALA A 431 -40.15 -90.73 33.99
N ALA A 432 -39.09 -90.73 34.78
CA ALA A 432 -38.86 -91.71 35.84
C ALA A 432 -39.94 -91.63 36.94
N SER A 433 -40.35 -90.42 37.32
CA SER A 433 -41.46 -90.22 38.25
C SER A 433 -42.77 -90.77 37.71
N ARG A 434 -43.10 -90.56 36.43
CA ARG A 434 -44.31 -91.17 35.83
C ARG A 434 -44.27 -92.69 35.89
N LEU A 435 -43.17 -93.31 35.48
CA LEU A 435 -43.00 -94.76 35.54
C LEU A 435 -43.08 -95.30 36.97
N ALA A 436 -42.50 -94.59 37.94
CA ALA A 436 -42.62 -94.96 39.35
C ALA A 436 -44.06 -94.82 39.86
N GLY A 437 -44.80 -93.79 39.42
CA GLY A 437 -46.21 -93.60 39.71
C GLY A 437 -47.06 -94.77 39.24
N ASP A 438 -46.89 -95.17 37.97
CA ASP A 438 -47.60 -96.32 37.38
C ASP A 438 -47.31 -97.62 38.15
N ALA A 439 -46.06 -97.85 38.55
CA ALA A 439 -45.65 -99.02 39.32
C ALA A 439 -46.28 -99.04 40.73
N VAL A 440 -46.37 -97.89 41.39
CA VAL A 440 -46.98 -97.77 42.72
C VAL A 440 -48.50 -97.94 42.62
N GLU A 441 -49.15 -97.37 41.61
CA GLU A 441 -50.59 -97.54 41.37
C GLU A 441 -50.94 -99.01 41.12
N HIS A 442 -50.12 -99.71 40.33
CA HIS A 442 -50.25 -101.16 40.18
C HIS A 442 -50.08 -101.90 41.52
N GLY A 443 -49.10 -101.49 42.34
CA GLY A 443 -48.91 -102.02 43.69
C GLY A 443 -50.13 -101.84 44.59
N GLN A 444 -50.76 -100.66 44.57
CA GLN A 444 -52.00 -100.39 45.30
C GLN A 444 -53.14 -101.29 44.83
N GLN A 445 -53.28 -101.51 43.51
CA GLN A 445 -54.28 -102.44 42.98
C GLN A 445 -54.09 -103.87 43.51
N VAL A 446 -52.85 -104.36 43.58
CA VAL A 446 -52.53 -105.70 44.11
C VAL A 446 -52.82 -105.81 45.61
N ILE A 447 -52.49 -104.78 46.40
CA ILE A 447 -52.82 -104.74 47.83
C ILE A 447 -54.35 -104.69 48.03
N GLY A 448 -55.06 -103.87 47.26
CA GLY A 448 -56.52 -103.81 47.30
C GLY A 448 -57.21 -105.13 46.90
N GLN A 449 -56.62 -105.90 45.98
CA GLN A 449 -57.06 -107.27 45.70
C GLN A 449 -56.80 -108.20 46.89
N SER A 450 -55.63 -108.11 47.51
CA SER A 450 -55.24 -108.92 48.67
C SER A 450 -56.14 -108.66 49.89
N LEU A 451 -56.48 -107.39 50.16
CA LEU A 451 -57.43 -107.01 51.23
C LEU A 451 -58.83 -107.60 50.99
N ARG A 452 -59.34 -107.53 49.76
CA ARG A 452 -60.61 -108.17 49.40
C ARG A 452 -60.56 -109.69 49.61
N GLY A 453 -59.46 -110.33 49.23
CA GLY A 453 -59.24 -111.76 49.47
C GLY A 453 -59.19 -112.12 50.95
N LEU A 454 -58.52 -111.32 51.78
CA LEU A 454 -58.48 -111.50 53.23
C LEU A 454 -59.85 -111.34 53.89
N HIS A 455 -60.63 -110.34 53.49
CA HIS A 455 -62.00 -110.17 54.01
C HIS A 455 -62.90 -111.36 53.63
N ALA A 456 -62.79 -111.87 52.39
CA ALA A 456 -63.51 -113.07 51.98
C ALA A 456 -63.07 -114.30 52.81
N LEU A 457 -61.77 -114.49 53.01
CA LEU A 457 -61.22 -115.58 53.82
C LEU A 457 -61.72 -115.52 55.27
N VAL A 458 -61.75 -114.33 55.89
CA VAL A 458 -62.30 -114.16 57.25
C VAL A 458 -63.76 -114.60 57.29
N GLY A 459 -64.56 -114.22 56.29
CA GLY A 459 -65.96 -114.65 56.17
C GLY A 459 -66.12 -116.17 56.03
N GLU A 460 -65.34 -116.81 55.16
CA GLU A 460 -65.36 -118.27 54.96
C GLU A 460 -64.93 -119.02 56.23
N VAL A 461 -63.87 -118.56 56.90
CA VAL A 461 -63.36 -119.16 58.14
C VAL A 461 -64.38 -119.02 59.28
N GLN A 462 -65.06 -117.88 59.39
CA GLN A 462 -66.17 -117.70 60.35
C GLN A 462 -67.35 -118.62 60.06
N GLY A 463 -67.72 -118.80 58.78
CA GLY A 463 -68.75 -119.77 58.38
C GLY A 463 -68.38 -121.21 58.73
N ASN A 464 -67.12 -121.61 58.52
CA ASN A 464 -66.61 -122.92 58.94
C ASN A 464 -66.63 -123.08 60.46
N ALA A 465 -66.33 -122.01 61.23
CA ALA A 465 -66.44 -122.02 62.69
C ALA A 465 -67.85 -122.41 63.15
N GLN A 466 -68.87 -121.78 62.56
CA GLN A 466 -70.27 -122.03 62.88
C GLN A 466 -70.69 -123.46 62.58
N MET A 467 -70.28 -124.02 61.44
CA MET A 467 -70.58 -125.42 61.09
C MET A 467 -69.95 -126.41 62.07
N ILE A 468 -68.72 -126.15 62.55
CA ILE A 468 -68.06 -127.02 63.53
C ILE A 468 -68.67 -126.84 64.93
N GLU A 469 -69.07 -125.62 65.32
CA GLU A 469 -69.80 -125.38 66.56
C GLU A 469 -71.14 -126.15 66.55
N GLN A 470 -71.86 -126.15 65.42
CA GLN A 470 -73.08 -126.95 65.24
C GLN A 470 -72.78 -128.46 65.34
N LEU A 471 -71.70 -128.95 64.72
CA LEU A 471 -71.29 -130.36 64.83
C LEU A 471 -70.97 -130.76 66.28
N ALA A 472 -70.36 -129.85 67.06
CA ALA A 472 -70.07 -130.08 68.47
C ALA A 472 -71.36 -130.18 69.30
N GLU A 473 -72.36 -129.33 69.01
CA GLU A 473 -73.68 -129.36 69.64
C GLU A 473 -74.45 -130.64 69.31
N GLU A 474 -74.54 -131.01 68.02
CA GLU A 474 -75.20 -132.25 67.58
C GLU A 474 -74.52 -133.48 68.21
N SER A 475 -73.18 -133.48 68.31
CA SER A 475 -72.43 -134.54 68.99
C SER A 475 -72.70 -134.59 70.50
N ALA A 476 -72.95 -133.45 71.15
CA ALA A 476 -73.37 -133.41 72.55
C ALA A 476 -74.74 -134.04 72.74
N THR A 477 -75.70 -133.73 71.87
CA THR A 477 -77.03 -134.37 71.87
C THR A 477 -76.93 -135.88 71.70
N ILE A 478 -76.08 -136.39 70.79
CA ILE A 478 -75.85 -137.83 70.64
C ILE A 478 -75.28 -138.43 71.93
N GLY A 479 -74.36 -137.75 72.60
CA GLY A 479 -73.81 -138.18 73.89
C GLY A 479 -74.86 -138.32 74.99
N GLU A 480 -75.82 -137.40 75.06
CA GLU A 480 -76.96 -137.48 75.98
C GLU A 480 -77.85 -138.70 75.67
N VAL A 481 -78.17 -138.90 74.39
CA VAL A 481 -78.96 -140.06 73.94
C VAL A 481 -78.27 -141.37 74.31
N LEU A 482 -76.96 -141.49 74.11
CA LEU A 482 -76.18 -142.68 74.49
C LEU A 482 -76.20 -142.94 76.00
N THR A 483 -76.22 -141.88 76.81
CA THR A 483 -76.34 -141.99 78.27
C THR A 483 -77.69 -142.59 78.67
N VAL A 484 -78.77 -142.17 78.00
CA VAL A 484 -80.11 -142.74 78.17
C VAL A 484 -80.14 -144.21 77.73
N ILE A 485 -79.60 -144.54 76.55
CA ILE A 485 -79.55 -145.94 76.06
C ILE A 485 -78.75 -146.82 77.02
N ARG A 486 -77.62 -146.33 77.54
CA ARG A 486 -76.82 -147.05 78.55
C ARG A 486 -77.63 -147.27 79.83
N SER A 487 -78.33 -146.25 80.31
CA SER A 487 -79.22 -146.38 81.48
C SER A 487 -80.30 -147.44 81.26
N ILE A 488 -80.92 -147.47 80.07
CA ILE A 488 -81.90 -148.49 79.68
C ILE A 488 -81.25 -149.88 79.62
N ALA A 489 -80.06 -150.01 79.04
CA ALA A 489 -79.34 -151.27 78.96
C ALA A 489 -78.94 -151.79 80.35
N ASP A 490 -78.47 -150.93 81.25
CA ASP A 490 -78.14 -151.29 82.63
C ASP A 490 -79.39 -151.69 83.42
N GLN A 491 -80.52 -150.98 83.24
CA GLN A 491 -81.82 -151.37 83.79
C GLN A 491 -82.30 -152.71 83.24
N THR A 492 -82.14 -152.94 81.94
CA THR A 492 -82.50 -154.20 81.27
C THR A 492 -81.65 -155.36 81.78
N ASN A 493 -80.35 -155.13 81.99
CA ASN A 493 -79.43 -156.10 82.58
C ASN A 493 -79.83 -156.46 84.02
N LEU A 494 -80.24 -155.48 84.83
CA LEU A 494 -80.75 -155.71 86.19
C LEU A 494 -82.10 -156.46 86.19
N LEU A 495 -83.02 -156.10 85.30
CA LEU A 495 -84.30 -156.80 85.13
C LEU A 495 -84.08 -158.26 84.70
N ALA A 496 -83.18 -158.48 83.74
CA ALA A 496 -82.81 -159.80 83.26
C ALA A 496 -82.14 -160.64 84.35
N LEU A 497 -81.27 -160.05 85.17
CA LEU A 497 -80.67 -160.71 86.32
C LEU A 497 -81.74 -161.15 87.34
N ASN A 498 -82.67 -160.26 87.68
CA ASN A 498 -83.77 -160.59 88.58
C ASN A 498 -84.67 -161.70 88.01
N ALA A 499 -84.94 -161.67 86.70
CA ALA A 499 -85.69 -162.72 86.01
C ALA A 499 -84.95 -164.06 86.00
N ALA A 500 -83.63 -164.06 85.80
CA ALA A 500 -82.80 -165.27 85.85
C ALA A 500 -82.76 -165.88 87.26
N ILE A 501 -82.68 -165.04 88.30
CA ILE A 501 -82.76 -165.48 89.71
C ILE A 501 -84.11 -166.12 89.99
N GLU A 502 -85.22 -165.48 89.60
CA GLU A 502 -86.57 -166.02 89.84
C GLU A 502 -86.85 -167.28 89.00
N ALA A 503 -86.32 -167.36 87.78
CA ALA A 503 -86.38 -168.55 86.95
C ALA A 503 -85.59 -169.74 87.56
N ALA A 504 -84.42 -169.49 88.15
CA ALA A 504 -83.68 -170.49 88.90
C ALA A 504 -84.44 -170.94 90.16
N ARG A 505 -85.18 -170.03 90.81
CA ARG A 505 -86.00 -170.30 91.98
C ARG A 505 -87.22 -171.18 91.68
N ALA A 506 -87.77 -171.09 90.45
CA ALA A 506 -88.88 -171.91 89.96
C ALA A 506 -88.49 -173.34 89.56
N GLY A 507 -87.20 -173.71 89.61
CA GLY A 507 -86.72 -175.07 89.32
C GLY A 507 -86.93 -175.50 87.86
N GLU A 508 -87.34 -176.75 87.62
CA GLU A 508 -87.52 -177.29 86.26
C GLU A 508 -88.57 -176.55 85.42
N MET A 509 -89.61 -175.97 86.06
CA MET A 509 -90.63 -175.16 85.35
C MET A 509 -90.06 -173.83 84.82
N GLY A 510 -88.95 -173.34 85.37
CA GLY A 510 -88.32 -172.06 85.02
C GLY A 510 -87.23 -172.14 83.95
N ARG A 511 -86.83 -173.33 83.47
CA ARG A 511 -85.67 -173.50 82.56
C ARG A 511 -85.77 -172.67 81.28
N GLY A 512 -86.94 -172.64 80.63
CA GLY A 512 -87.14 -171.84 79.41
C GLY A 512 -87.00 -170.33 79.67
N PHE A 513 -87.52 -169.85 80.79
CA PHE A 513 -87.39 -168.46 81.21
C PHE A 513 -85.95 -168.09 81.60
N ALA A 514 -85.20 -169.01 82.23
CA ALA A 514 -83.80 -168.78 82.59
C ALA A 514 -82.92 -168.58 81.35
N VAL A 515 -83.14 -169.35 80.28
CA VAL A 515 -82.40 -169.20 79.01
C VAL A 515 -82.70 -167.85 78.35
N VAL A 516 -83.98 -167.45 78.29
CA VAL A 516 -84.36 -166.14 77.75
C VAL A 516 -83.79 -165.00 78.60
N ALA A 517 -83.82 -165.12 79.93
CA ALA A 517 -83.27 -164.11 80.83
C ALA A 517 -81.75 -163.96 80.67
N GLU A 518 -81.00 -165.05 80.50
CA GLU A 518 -79.55 -164.97 80.24
C GLU A 518 -79.24 -164.39 78.85
N GLU A 519 -80.05 -164.68 77.82
CA GLU A 519 -79.90 -164.08 76.49
C GLU A 519 -80.19 -162.57 76.51
N VAL A 520 -81.24 -162.13 77.23
CA VAL A 520 -81.54 -160.70 77.43
C VAL A 520 -80.43 -160.02 78.21
N ARG A 521 -79.87 -160.67 79.23
CA ARG A 521 -78.73 -160.17 80.01
C ARG A 521 -77.47 -160.01 79.15
N SER A 522 -77.17 -161.02 78.32
CA SER A 522 -76.07 -160.97 77.34
C SER A 522 -76.25 -159.83 76.33
N LEU A 523 -77.47 -159.65 75.80
CA LEU A 523 -77.80 -158.57 74.87
C LEU A 523 -77.68 -157.19 75.52
N ALA A 524 -78.14 -157.05 76.77
CA ALA A 524 -78.01 -155.82 77.55
C ALA A 524 -76.53 -155.48 77.82
N SER A 525 -75.70 -156.47 78.20
CA SER A 525 -74.25 -156.29 78.37
C SER A 525 -73.55 -155.88 77.07
N ARG A 526 -73.88 -156.51 75.94
CA ARG A 526 -73.37 -156.13 74.61
C ARG A 526 -73.82 -154.71 74.23
N THR A 527 -75.03 -154.32 74.58
CA THR A 527 -75.57 -152.97 74.35
C THR A 527 -74.82 -151.93 75.18
N THR A 528 -74.56 -152.19 76.48
CA THR A 528 -73.73 -151.32 77.34
C THR A 528 -72.29 -151.20 76.81
N GLY A 529 -71.71 -152.30 76.31
CA GLY A 529 -70.39 -152.28 75.69
C GLY A 529 -70.34 -151.44 74.40
N ALA A 530 -71.33 -151.60 73.53
CA ALA A 530 -71.44 -150.83 72.28
C ALA A 530 -71.69 -149.34 72.55
N THR A 531 -72.59 -149.00 73.49
CA THR A 531 -72.83 -147.59 73.86
C THR A 531 -71.60 -146.93 74.45
N HIS A 532 -70.80 -147.65 75.26
CA HIS A 532 -69.52 -147.15 75.76
C HIS A 532 -68.52 -146.85 74.63
N GLN A 533 -68.43 -147.74 73.63
CA GLN A 533 -67.56 -147.51 72.47
C GLN A 533 -67.99 -146.28 71.67
N ILE A 534 -69.30 -146.13 71.39
CA ILE A 534 -69.82 -144.94 70.69
C ILE A 534 -69.63 -143.69 71.54
N GLN A 535 -69.84 -143.75 72.86
CA GLN A 535 -69.61 -142.62 73.76
C GLN A 535 -68.15 -142.15 73.73
N THR A 536 -67.19 -143.08 73.64
CA THR A 536 -65.77 -142.76 73.49
C THR A 536 -65.49 -142.07 72.15
N LEU A 537 -66.09 -142.55 71.05
CA LEU A 537 -65.96 -141.94 69.73
C LEU A 537 -66.54 -140.51 69.70
N ILE A 538 -67.73 -140.32 70.29
CA ILE A 538 -68.39 -139.01 70.39
C ILE A 538 -67.58 -138.04 71.24
N ALA A 539 -67.01 -138.49 72.36
CA ALA A 539 -66.11 -137.67 73.17
C ALA A 539 -64.84 -137.25 72.40
N GLY A 540 -64.30 -138.14 71.55
CA GLY A 540 -63.22 -137.82 70.62
C GLY A 540 -63.64 -136.76 69.60
N LEU A 541 -64.82 -136.92 68.99
CA LEU A 541 -65.38 -136.00 68.00
C LEU A 541 -65.61 -134.60 68.59
N GLN A 542 -66.16 -134.52 69.81
CA GLN A 542 -66.32 -133.27 70.55
C GLN A 542 -64.98 -132.57 70.84
N THR A 543 -63.95 -133.33 71.19
CA THR A 543 -62.59 -132.78 71.41
C THR A 543 -62.04 -132.19 70.12
N VAL A 544 -62.08 -132.96 69.03
CA VAL A 544 -61.61 -132.50 67.71
C VAL A 544 -62.39 -131.27 67.22
N ALA A 545 -63.71 -131.22 67.46
CA ALA A 545 -64.52 -130.07 67.11
C ALA A 545 -64.11 -128.82 67.90
N ARG A 546 -63.90 -128.92 69.22
CA ARG A 546 -63.41 -127.79 70.03
C ARG A 546 -62.03 -127.31 69.60
N ASP A 547 -61.10 -128.24 69.38
CA ASP A 547 -59.74 -127.92 68.93
C ASP A 547 -59.76 -127.23 67.56
N SER A 548 -60.65 -127.68 66.67
CA SER A 548 -60.85 -127.06 65.34
C SER A 548 -61.41 -125.64 65.45
N VAL A 549 -62.40 -125.39 66.31
CA VAL A 549 -62.92 -124.03 66.57
C VAL A 549 -61.82 -123.12 67.14
N GLN A 550 -60.97 -123.62 68.04
CA GLN A 550 -59.85 -122.85 68.57
C GLN A 550 -58.82 -122.50 67.48
N GLY A 551 -58.47 -123.45 66.61
CA GLY A 551 -57.58 -123.21 65.47
C GLY A 551 -58.15 -122.20 64.47
N ILE A 552 -59.45 -122.28 64.21
CA ILE A 552 -60.19 -121.33 63.36
C ILE A 552 -60.17 -119.92 63.96
N ARG A 553 -60.41 -119.77 65.28
CA ARG A 553 -60.33 -118.46 65.95
C ARG A 553 -58.93 -117.85 65.85
N ALA A 554 -57.89 -118.66 66.01
CA ALA A 554 -56.52 -118.21 65.81
C ALA A 554 -56.26 -117.75 64.36
N GLN A 555 -56.77 -118.47 63.36
CA GLN A 555 -56.69 -118.06 61.95
C GLN A 555 -57.40 -116.74 61.69
N VAL A 556 -58.57 -116.48 62.27
CA VAL A 556 -59.26 -115.18 62.15
C VAL A 556 -58.40 -114.05 62.70
N VAL A 557 -57.77 -114.23 63.87
CA VAL A 557 -56.86 -113.23 64.44
C VAL A 557 -55.66 -112.97 63.52
N HIS A 558 -55.05 -114.01 62.97
CA HIS A 558 -53.94 -113.87 62.02
C HIS A 558 -54.35 -113.17 60.72
N ALA A 559 -55.52 -113.50 60.17
CA ALA A 559 -56.05 -112.86 58.97
C ALA A 559 -56.34 -111.37 59.21
N GLN A 560 -56.92 -111.02 60.36
CA GLN A 560 -57.18 -109.63 60.74
C GLN A 560 -55.89 -108.82 60.92
N ALA A 561 -54.86 -109.41 61.56
CA ALA A 561 -53.55 -108.78 61.69
C ALA A 561 -52.90 -108.56 60.31
N THR A 562 -53.00 -109.54 59.41
CA THR A 562 -52.48 -109.41 58.03
C THR A 562 -53.23 -108.33 57.25
N ALA A 563 -54.55 -108.23 57.42
CA ALA A 563 -55.36 -107.17 56.79
C ALA A 563 -54.93 -105.78 57.28
N SER A 564 -54.77 -105.58 58.59
CA SER A 564 -54.29 -104.31 59.15
C SER A 564 -52.90 -103.92 58.62
N GLN A 565 -52.02 -104.90 58.44
CA GLN A 565 -50.69 -104.65 57.89
C GLN A 565 -50.73 -104.30 56.39
N ALA A 566 -51.64 -104.90 55.64
CA ALA A 566 -51.89 -104.55 54.25
C ALA A 566 -52.51 -103.15 54.09
N GLU A 567 -53.43 -102.73 54.98
CA GLU A 567 -53.97 -101.36 55.03
C GLU A 567 -52.86 -100.33 55.32
N ALA A 568 -51.97 -100.63 56.27
CA ALA A 568 -50.83 -99.76 56.56
C ALA A 568 -49.88 -99.64 55.35
N ALA A 569 -49.66 -100.74 54.61
CA ALA A 569 -48.88 -100.72 53.37
C ALA A 569 -49.56 -99.90 52.26
N ASP A 570 -50.88 -100.01 52.10
CA ASP A 570 -51.66 -99.18 51.15
C ASP A 570 -51.54 -97.69 51.46
N GLY A 571 -51.63 -97.31 52.74
CA GLY A 571 -51.43 -95.94 53.20
C GLY A 571 -50.02 -95.42 52.92
N ALA A 572 -48.98 -96.24 53.10
CA ALA A 572 -47.60 -95.89 52.76
C ALA A 572 -47.41 -95.70 51.24
N LEU A 573 -48.02 -96.56 50.41
CA LEU A 573 -48.00 -96.39 48.96
C LEU A 573 -48.69 -95.09 48.53
N ALA A 574 -49.82 -94.71 49.15
CA ALA A 574 -50.49 -93.44 48.85
C ALA A 574 -49.60 -92.22 49.14
N GLN A 575 -48.80 -92.26 50.21
CA GLN A 575 -47.82 -91.21 50.50
C GLN A 575 -46.71 -91.16 49.44
N ILE A 576 -46.25 -92.32 48.96
CA ILE A 576 -45.27 -92.42 47.88
C ILE A 576 -45.83 -91.83 46.58
N VAL A 577 -47.09 -92.09 46.22
CA VAL A 577 -47.75 -91.48 45.04
C VAL A 577 -47.70 -89.95 45.13
N THR A 578 -48.03 -89.39 46.29
CA THR A 578 -48.02 -87.93 46.51
C THR A 578 -46.61 -87.35 46.37
N ALA A 579 -45.60 -88.05 46.90
CA ALA A 579 -44.20 -87.65 46.76
C ALA A 579 -43.75 -87.70 45.29
N ILE A 580 -44.11 -88.75 44.55
CA ILE A 580 -43.80 -88.90 43.12
C ILE A 580 -44.42 -87.78 42.29
N GLN A 581 -45.69 -87.43 42.54
CA GLN A 581 -46.35 -86.30 41.89
C GLN A 581 -45.60 -84.98 42.14
N THR A 582 -45.20 -84.74 43.39
CA THR A 582 -44.41 -83.56 43.76
C THR A 582 -43.07 -83.50 43.03
N ILE A 583 -42.39 -84.65 42.85
CA ILE A 583 -41.14 -84.74 42.10
C ILE A 583 -41.39 -84.44 40.61
N SER A 584 -42.45 -85.00 40.02
CA SER A 584 -42.82 -84.74 38.63
C SER A 584 -43.11 -83.26 38.38
N ASP A 585 -43.90 -82.61 39.25
CA ASP A 585 -44.21 -81.19 39.15
C ASP A 585 -42.96 -80.31 39.29
N THR A 586 -42.06 -80.69 40.21
CA THR A 586 -40.79 -79.99 40.40
C THR A 586 -39.90 -80.12 39.18
N ALA A 587 -39.84 -81.29 38.56
CA ALA A 587 -39.08 -81.52 37.34
C ALA A 587 -39.61 -80.66 36.17
N VAL A 588 -40.93 -80.52 36.03
CA VAL A 588 -41.54 -79.62 35.03
C VAL A 588 -41.14 -78.16 35.28
N ARG A 589 -41.22 -77.67 36.53
CA ARG A 589 -40.79 -76.30 36.86
C ARG A 589 -39.30 -76.07 36.61
N ILE A 590 -38.45 -77.08 36.86
CA ILE A 590 -37.02 -76.99 36.54
C ILE A 590 -36.85 -76.81 35.04
N ALA A 591 -37.50 -77.63 34.21
CA ALA A 591 -37.44 -77.50 32.76
C ALA A 591 -37.88 -76.12 32.26
N ASP A 592 -38.98 -75.56 32.80
CA ASP A 592 -39.44 -74.21 32.47
C ASP A 592 -38.44 -73.13 32.87
N SER A 593 -37.89 -73.22 34.09
CA SER A 593 -36.86 -72.27 34.57
C SER A 593 -35.58 -72.36 33.74
N THR A 594 -35.19 -73.56 33.32
CA THR A 594 -34.01 -73.78 32.48
C THR A 594 -34.23 -73.24 31.07
N ALA A 595 -35.45 -73.32 30.52
CA ALA A 595 -35.79 -72.68 29.25
C ALA A 595 -35.70 -71.14 29.34
N GLN A 596 -36.15 -70.53 30.44
CA GLN A 596 -35.97 -69.09 30.68
C GLN A 596 -34.49 -68.70 30.81
N GLN A 597 -33.69 -69.50 31.53
CA GLN A 597 -32.25 -69.29 31.63
C GLN A 597 -31.56 -69.36 30.26
N SER A 598 -31.96 -70.29 29.39
CA SER A 598 -31.44 -70.37 28.02
C SER A 598 -31.70 -69.08 27.23
N GLY A 599 -32.89 -68.51 27.35
CA GLY A 599 -33.22 -67.21 26.74
C GLY A 599 -32.34 -66.07 27.26
N ALA A 600 -32.17 -65.98 28.59
CA ALA A 600 -31.34 -64.96 29.22
C ALA A 600 -29.86 -65.09 28.81
N VAL A 601 -29.33 -66.31 28.72
CA VAL A 601 -27.95 -66.55 28.22
C VAL A 601 -27.80 -66.10 26.76
N GLY A 602 -28.82 -66.33 25.93
CA GLY A 602 -28.86 -65.83 24.56
C GLY A 602 -28.78 -64.31 24.47
N GLU A 603 -29.51 -63.58 25.32
CA GLU A 603 -29.45 -62.12 25.39
C GLU A 603 -28.08 -61.62 25.88
N ILE A 604 -27.51 -62.25 26.91
CA ILE A 604 -26.17 -61.90 27.42
C ILE A 604 -25.11 -62.11 26.33
N ARG A 605 -25.23 -63.18 25.53
CA ARG A 605 -24.33 -63.43 24.39
C ARG A 605 -24.42 -62.33 23.35
N GLU A 606 -25.63 -61.88 23.00
CA GLU A 606 -25.82 -60.76 22.06
C GLU A 606 -25.21 -59.46 22.61
N HIS A 607 -25.41 -59.17 23.90
CA HIS A 607 -24.76 -58.04 24.57
C HIS A 607 -23.24 -58.14 24.55
N GLY A 608 -22.68 -59.34 24.77
CA GLY A 608 -21.25 -59.61 24.66
C GLY A 608 -20.69 -59.30 23.27
N GLU A 609 -21.35 -59.75 22.20
CA GLU A 609 -20.94 -59.42 20.83
C GLU A 609 -20.98 -57.92 20.55
N ARG A 610 -22.00 -57.22 21.08
CA ARG A 610 -22.11 -55.76 20.92
C ARG A 610 -20.99 -55.03 21.66
N ILE A 611 -20.64 -55.47 22.87
CA ILE A 611 -19.52 -54.91 23.65
C ILE A 611 -18.19 -55.17 22.94
N HIS A 612 -18.03 -56.34 22.32
CA HIS A 612 -16.84 -56.68 21.53
C HIS A 612 -16.70 -55.74 20.34
N GLY A 613 -17.76 -55.55 19.55
CA GLY A 613 -17.76 -54.61 18.41
C GLY A 613 -17.48 -53.16 18.84
N LEU A 614 -18.08 -52.68 19.93
CA LEU A 614 -17.76 -51.37 20.49
C LEU A 614 -16.30 -51.25 20.95
N GLY A 615 -15.70 -52.35 21.38
CA GLY A 615 -14.27 -52.44 21.69
C GLY A 615 -13.38 -52.23 20.47
N GLU A 616 -13.73 -52.85 19.34
CA GLU A 616 -13.04 -52.65 18.05
C GLU A 616 -13.18 -51.21 17.55
N ASP A 617 -14.40 -50.64 17.58
CA ASP A 617 -14.63 -49.24 17.21
C ASP A 617 -13.82 -48.28 18.08
N ASN A 618 -13.73 -48.54 19.38
CA ASN A 618 -12.90 -47.76 20.29
C ASN A 618 -11.42 -47.85 19.93
N LEU A 619 -10.89 -49.03 19.58
CA LEU A 619 -9.50 -49.17 19.14
C LEU A 619 -9.22 -48.29 17.92
N GLN A 620 -10.13 -48.25 16.94
CA GLN A 620 -10.00 -47.39 15.78
C GLN A 620 -10.03 -45.89 16.13
N LEU A 621 -10.94 -45.48 17.04
CA LEU A 621 -11.02 -44.09 17.51
C LEU A 621 -9.77 -43.68 18.28
N ILE A 622 -9.20 -44.58 19.07
CA ILE A 622 -7.95 -44.35 19.82
C ILE A 622 -6.78 -44.16 18.86
N ASP A 623 -6.68 -44.96 17.79
CA ASP A 623 -5.66 -44.80 16.75
C ASP A 623 -5.78 -43.45 16.03
N GLN A 624 -7.01 -43.01 15.72
CA GLN A 624 -7.26 -41.68 15.17
C GLN A 624 -6.83 -40.58 16.17
N GLY A 625 -7.19 -40.72 17.45
CA GLY A 625 -6.82 -39.78 18.50
C GLY A 625 -5.30 -39.66 18.67
N ARG A 626 -4.58 -40.78 18.60
CA ARG A 626 -3.11 -40.81 18.62
C ARG A 626 -2.52 -40.08 17.41
N ALA A 627 -3.00 -40.35 16.20
CA ALA A 627 -2.54 -39.66 15.00
C ALA A 627 -2.81 -38.14 15.05
N GLN A 628 -3.97 -37.73 15.56
CA GLN A 628 -4.31 -36.32 15.76
C GLN A 628 -3.37 -35.66 16.79
N GLY A 629 -3.06 -36.36 17.88
CA GLY A 629 -2.12 -35.90 18.91
C GLY A 629 -0.71 -35.74 18.39
N GLU A 630 -0.22 -36.70 17.58
CA GLU A 630 1.07 -36.60 16.89
C GLU A 630 1.13 -35.37 15.96
N HIS A 631 0.04 -35.11 15.22
CA HIS A 631 -0.05 -33.94 14.35
C HIS A 631 -0.06 -32.61 15.13
N LEU A 632 -0.78 -32.54 16.27
CA LEU A 632 -0.74 -31.37 17.15
C LEU A 632 0.64 -31.13 17.77
N LEU A 633 1.34 -32.22 18.14
CA LEU A 633 2.71 -32.13 18.64
C LEU A 633 3.67 -31.58 17.57
N GLN A 634 3.52 -32.03 16.32
CA GLN A 634 4.27 -31.48 15.19
C GLN A 634 3.97 -29.99 14.99
N LEU A 635 2.69 -29.60 14.91
CA LEU A 635 2.29 -28.20 14.72
C LEU A 635 2.77 -27.30 15.86
N GLY A 636 2.67 -27.77 17.11
CA GLY A 636 3.23 -27.07 18.28
C GLY A 636 4.75 -26.92 18.18
N GLY A 637 5.45 -27.94 17.69
CA GLY A 637 6.89 -27.90 17.41
C GLY A 637 7.28 -26.91 16.31
N GLU A 638 6.51 -26.85 15.23
CA GLU A 638 6.69 -25.90 14.13
C GLU A 638 6.44 -24.46 14.59
N LEU A 639 5.35 -24.21 15.34
CA LEU A 639 5.06 -22.92 15.96
C LEU A 639 6.18 -22.48 16.91
N ARG A 640 6.64 -23.40 17.77
CA ARG A 640 7.77 -23.14 18.69
C ARG A 640 9.02 -22.75 17.91
N THR A 641 9.34 -23.46 16.84
CA THR A 641 10.52 -23.19 15.99
C THR A 641 10.40 -21.85 15.27
N ALA A 642 9.23 -21.55 14.69
CA ALA A 642 8.96 -20.29 14.02
C ALA A 642 9.06 -19.10 14.99
N VAL A 643 8.57 -19.26 16.22
CA VAL A 643 8.67 -18.24 17.27
C VAL A 643 10.10 -18.09 17.79
N GLN A 644 10.88 -19.17 17.85
CA GLN A 644 12.27 -19.16 18.31
C GLN A 644 13.21 -18.37 17.39
N ALA A 645 12.82 -18.13 16.12
CA ALA A 645 13.52 -17.24 15.20
C ALA A 645 13.43 -15.76 15.61
N PHE A 646 12.37 -15.37 16.34
CA PHE A 646 12.20 -14.01 16.84
C PHE A 646 13.00 -13.83 18.13
N ARG A 647 13.82 -12.78 18.17
CA ARG A 647 14.65 -12.42 19.31
C ARG A 647 13.93 -11.33 20.09
N VAL A 648 13.38 -11.69 21.24
CA VAL A 648 12.47 -10.86 22.03
C VAL A 648 13.16 -10.27 23.25
#